data_AF-F2UA73-F1
#
_entry.id   AF-F2UA73-F1
#
_cell.length_a   1.000
_cell.length_b   1.000
_cell.length_c   1.000
_cell.angle_alpha   90.00
_cell.angle_beta   90.00
_cell.angle_gamma   90.00
#
_symmetry.space_group_name_H-M   'P 1'
#
loop_
_entity.id
_entity.type
_entity.pdbx_description
1 polymer ?
#
loop_
_entity_poly.entity_id
_entity_poly.type
_entity_poly.pdbx_seq_one_letter_code
_entity_poly.pdbx_strand_id
1 'polypeptide(L)'
;MECWKLVAARILSATYPGDASGTLEVFDVKAKADCGRARTFLNLMLTCRELYHDLPWAMPKWCLATVLSQTNNDKYKRKLARVKMGQQPLDVHRGLSQQAEVIPGDDDAEDTWSKDYGPSVQDWLDTFQTTLLPPLLSPDEDKGGTDTEDDCTDSAARYAATVSAWMEERFLAYSWLGVTWASDLPFLQARLASIRHNDFWLKFSRCGRVAFTCMHDLETWAVAEGGEEPCWDEKDLREKGKNPREEKAHNDNDDDDDDDDECEEKQQHDDKRKQQQRRLHRQRHDDKRKQQQHRLHRQRHDDKRKQQQHRLHRQRHDDKRKQQQHRLQKRMTPREDAIRESQQQPRAALLYVTVTLKSQADADRFKEHYSTLVGDGHVRWFRVMYEQTALQGEVSNVHGLSLFGFNKLSDLSLFAGVQDLRVAVCRGMDLTPFTALKRLVFGGIVAGGQSVIADVDDVCLNSSSLVTSTLNAKRVCLRNMHLVDAPSPLHLPNATHIELRFDELDPDHNAAEDDFAVDLPPGLDKLVLVHGDTLGPELPRFEHAREADLQLCDVPDVAELAYLAHRVDKLVIRADPSDEFTATGLSQVPNTVYVCLDDVKCTKTTSLPPCVKELHAIVEDDVSVTCWSHIPLLSLTGWCMRASNMGALSGRRQLRMSGVVLDGEISDCDHVTLCDCHGSVVFSHITWLSVGPHRLRWGPDPRHTVAQCGANGDGDDDDGSGGGCGGDDDDDGSGGGSGSGHGSGDDDDDDDVNVDDDPGRGHAKVAGDSAKSERLLCIERVSDVSTCRLQLTSIMSFSCFHNVHRLILEDCTFDDLASLTSVTCLVIRDCTSNDKRWQWPNAVLVNRSPVEMMEVLTQGKRKRNT
;
A
#
# COMPACT_ATOMS: atom_id res chain seq x y z
N MET A 1 -8.36 16.41 -13.90
CA MET A 1 -9.29 15.89 -12.89
C MET A 1 -10.71 16.48 -12.98
N GLU A 2 -10.88 17.81 -13.12
CA GLU A 2 -12.21 18.46 -13.11
C GLU A 2 -13.24 17.85 -14.06
N CYS A 3 -12.82 17.45 -15.27
CA CYS A 3 -13.66 16.76 -16.25
C CYS A 3 -14.41 15.56 -15.65
N TRP A 4 -13.79 14.80 -14.74
CA TRP A 4 -14.43 13.65 -14.09
C TRP A 4 -15.39 14.03 -12.98
N LYS A 5 -15.13 15.13 -12.23
CA LYS A 5 -16.12 15.68 -11.29
C LYS A 5 -17.33 16.25 -12.04
N LEU A 6 -17.12 16.88 -13.21
CA LEU A 6 -18.19 17.36 -14.09
C LEU A 6 -18.98 16.20 -14.72
N VAL A 7 -18.32 15.13 -15.17
CA VAL A 7 -18.99 13.91 -15.67
C VAL A 7 -19.78 13.22 -14.55
N ALA A 8 -19.20 13.06 -13.36
CA ALA A 8 -19.89 12.50 -12.19
C ALA A 8 -21.13 13.32 -11.83
N ALA A 9 -20.98 14.63 -11.67
CA ALA A 9 -22.07 15.55 -11.39
C ALA A 9 -23.15 15.47 -12.47
N ARG A 10 -22.78 15.46 -13.76
CA ARG A 10 -23.74 15.45 -14.88
C ARG A 10 -24.43 14.11 -15.09
N ILE A 11 -23.80 12.97 -14.77
CA ILE A 11 -24.47 11.66 -14.72
C ILE A 11 -25.51 11.62 -13.59
N LEU A 12 -25.19 12.20 -12.44
CA LEU A 12 -26.06 12.22 -11.26
C LEU A 12 -27.15 13.32 -11.32
N SER A 13 -26.94 14.41 -12.06
CA SER A 13 -27.86 15.55 -12.16
C SER A 13 -28.66 15.64 -13.46
N ALA A 14 -28.37 14.81 -14.48
CA ALA A 14 -29.14 14.81 -15.73
C ALA A 14 -30.60 14.41 -15.51
N THR A 15 -31.50 15.39 -15.48
CA THR A 15 -32.95 15.21 -15.62
C THR A 15 -33.28 14.59 -16.98
N TYR A 16 -34.27 13.70 -17.03
CA TYR A 16 -34.75 13.14 -18.29
C TYR A 16 -35.45 14.24 -19.12
N PRO A 17 -35.07 14.47 -20.38
CA PRO A 17 -35.75 15.41 -21.27
C PRO A 17 -37.00 14.73 -21.85
N GLY A 18 -38.00 14.49 -21.00
CA GLY A 18 -39.16 13.68 -21.39
C GLY A 18 -40.14 13.39 -20.26
N ASP A 19 -40.66 14.43 -19.60
CA ASP A 19 -42.03 14.38 -19.06
C ASP A 19 -42.57 15.81 -18.85
N ALA A 20 -43.47 16.23 -19.73
CA ALA A 20 -44.18 17.51 -19.69
C ALA A 20 -45.70 17.29 -19.81
N SER A 21 -46.20 16.24 -19.16
CA SER A 21 -47.63 15.92 -19.05
C SER A 21 -47.90 15.36 -17.66
N GLY A 22 -48.60 16.11 -16.81
CA GLY A 22 -48.72 15.79 -15.39
C GLY A 22 -49.94 14.96 -15.01
N THR A 23 -49.75 13.71 -14.57
CA THR A 23 -50.70 13.01 -13.68
C THR A 23 -50.04 11.99 -12.75
N LEU A 24 -49.96 12.35 -11.47
CA LEU A 24 -50.11 11.52 -10.25
C LEU A 24 -49.45 10.12 -10.06
N GLU A 25 -48.39 9.71 -10.77
CA GLU A 25 -47.55 8.55 -10.36
C GLU A 25 -46.06 8.93 -10.22
N VAL A 26 -45.69 9.61 -9.13
CA VAL A 26 -44.43 10.39 -9.09
C VAL A 26 -43.31 9.80 -8.18
N PHE A 27 -43.62 8.89 -7.25
CA PHE A 27 -42.64 8.44 -6.25
C PHE A 27 -41.75 7.25 -6.68
N ASP A 28 -42.29 6.20 -7.31
CA ASP A 28 -41.50 4.98 -7.63
C ASP A 28 -40.52 5.19 -8.80
N VAL A 29 -40.96 5.91 -9.85
CA VAL A 29 -40.15 6.20 -11.05
C VAL A 29 -38.83 6.90 -10.70
N LYS A 30 -38.86 7.79 -9.70
CA LYS A 30 -37.68 8.58 -9.27
C LYS A 30 -36.60 7.69 -8.66
N ALA A 31 -36.95 6.82 -7.73
CA ALA A 31 -36.01 5.89 -7.09
C ALA A 31 -35.35 4.97 -8.13
N LYS A 32 -36.14 4.44 -9.08
CA LYS A 32 -35.67 3.56 -10.16
C LYS A 32 -34.68 4.26 -11.10
N ALA A 33 -34.93 5.54 -11.42
CA ALA A 33 -34.01 6.36 -12.21
C ALA A 33 -32.69 6.65 -11.47
N ASP A 34 -32.76 6.97 -10.17
CA ASP A 34 -31.57 7.25 -9.34
C ASP A 34 -30.70 6.00 -9.13
N CYS A 35 -31.30 4.82 -8.94
CA CYS A 35 -30.56 3.55 -8.98
C CYS A 35 -29.85 3.31 -10.33
N GLY A 36 -30.48 3.68 -11.45
CA GLY A 36 -29.88 3.62 -12.78
C GLY A 36 -28.67 4.55 -12.96
N ARG A 37 -28.76 5.78 -12.44
CA ARG A 37 -27.64 6.74 -12.39
C ARG A 37 -26.50 6.22 -11.53
N ALA A 38 -26.79 5.74 -10.32
CA ALA A 38 -25.80 5.18 -9.40
C ALA A 38 -25.08 3.95 -9.99
N ARG A 39 -25.80 3.03 -10.63
CA ARG A 39 -25.21 1.85 -11.30
C ARG A 39 -24.33 2.24 -12.50
N THR A 40 -24.76 3.22 -13.30
CA THR A 40 -23.94 3.76 -14.41
C THR A 40 -22.65 4.40 -13.90
N PHE A 41 -22.72 5.13 -12.79
CA PHE A 41 -21.57 5.77 -12.14
C PHE A 41 -20.60 4.75 -11.52
N LEU A 42 -21.10 3.72 -10.81
CA LEU A 42 -20.28 2.64 -10.27
C LEU A 42 -19.61 1.80 -11.37
N ASN A 43 -20.30 1.53 -12.48
CA ASN A 43 -19.68 0.90 -13.64
C ASN A 43 -18.53 1.75 -14.21
N LEU A 44 -18.72 3.08 -14.31
CA LEU A 44 -17.66 3.99 -14.76
C LEU A 44 -16.44 3.94 -13.83
N MET A 45 -16.64 3.95 -12.50
CA MET A 45 -15.56 3.77 -11.51
C MET A 45 -14.80 2.46 -11.73
N LEU A 46 -15.50 1.33 -11.88
CA LEU A 46 -14.88 0.01 -12.06
C LEU A 46 -14.12 -0.12 -13.38
N THR A 47 -14.43 0.69 -14.39
CA THR A 47 -13.67 0.75 -15.66
C THR A 47 -12.45 1.68 -15.63
N CYS A 48 -12.28 2.51 -14.59
CA CYS A 48 -11.22 3.51 -14.53
C CYS A 48 -10.38 3.38 -13.24
N ARG A 49 -9.17 2.82 -13.38
CA ARG A 49 -8.26 2.51 -12.26
C ARG A 49 -7.89 3.74 -11.40
N GLU A 50 -7.83 4.93 -11.99
CA GLU A 50 -7.57 6.18 -11.27
C GLU A 50 -8.77 6.59 -10.39
N LEU A 51 -10.00 6.58 -10.94
CA LEU A 51 -11.23 6.80 -10.16
C LEU A 51 -11.36 5.78 -9.03
N TYR A 52 -11.00 4.52 -9.28
CA TYR A 52 -11.11 3.44 -8.31
C TYR A 52 -10.29 3.70 -7.02
N HIS A 53 -9.09 4.30 -7.13
CA HIS A 53 -8.26 4.61 -5.96
C HIS A 53 -8.60 5.96 -5.32
N ASP A 54 -8.81 7.03 -6.11
CA ASP A 54 -8.93 8.39 -5.57
C ASP A 54 -10.35 8.81 -5.19
N LEU A 55 -11.38 8.29 -5.86
CA LEU A 55 -12.74 8.82 -5.74
C LEU A 55 -13.41 8.61 -4.36
N PRO A 56 -13.19 7.49 -3.62
CA PRO A 56 -13.70 7.34 -2.25
C PRO A 56 -13.27 8.49 -1.32
N TRP A 57 -12.13 9.12 -1.59
CA TRP A 57 -11.55 10.21 -0.83
C TRP A 57 -11.88 11.61 -1.38
N ALA A 58 -12.46 11.68 -2.59
CA ALA A 58 -12.77 12.92 -3.29
C ALA A 58 -14.29 13.23 -3.35
N MET A 59 -15.15 12.33 -2.85
CA MET A 59 -16.60 12.49 -2.88
C MET A 59 -17.14 13.21 -1.61
N PRO A 60 -18.04 14.19 -1.71
CA PRO A 60 -18.61 14.86 -0.54
C PRO A 60 -19.48 13.91 0.29
N LYS A 61 -19.20 13.82 1.61
CA LYS A 61 -19.91 12.94 2.55
C LYS A 61 -21.43 13.21 2.63
N TRP A 62 -21.88 14.43 2.30
CA TRP A 62 -23.29 14.80 2.34
C TRP A 62 -24.17 14.08 1.30
N CYS A 63 -23.60 13.59 0.19
CA CYS A 63 -24.35 12.83 -0.81
C CYS A 63 -24.94 11.50 -0.27
N LEU A 64 -24.45 11.02 0.88
CA LEU A 64 -24.97 9.85 1.59
C LEU A 64 -25.75 10.22 2.86
N ALA A 65 -25.47 11.39 3.45
CA ALA A 65 -26.05 11.81 4.72
C ALA A 65 -27.57 11.96 4.68
N THR A 66 -28.13 12.52 3.59
CA THR A 66 -29.58 12.76 3.45
C THR A 66 -30.40 11.46 3.40
N VAL A 67 -29.82 10.37 2.89
CA VAL A 67 -30.46 9.04 2.81
C VAL A 67 -30.43 8.32 4.16
N LEU A 68 -29.42 8.62 5.00
CA LEU A 68 -29.21 7.97 6.30
C LEU A 68 -29.82 8.74 7.49
N SER A 69 -30.09 10.04 7.34
CA SER A 69 -30.66 10.88 8.42
C SER A 69 -32.17 10.75 8.57
N GLN A 70 -32.89 10.51 7.47
CA GLN A 70 -34.35 10.30 7.47
C GLN A 70 -34.74 9.07 8.30
N THR A 71 -33.90 8.04 8.30
CA THR A 71 -34.27 6.67 8.70
C THR A 71 -33.84 6.31 10.12
N ASN A 72 -32.94 7.08 10.74
CA ASN A 72 -32.67 7.01 12.17
C ASN A 72 -33.74 7.74 13.02
N ASN A 73 -34.37 8.80 12.48
CA ASN A 73 -35.48 9.51 13.15
C ASN A 73 -36.65 8.57 13.48
N ASP A 74 -37.02 7.70 12.54
CA ASP A 74 -38.15 6.78 12.72
C ASP A 74 -37.87 5.66 13.73
N LYS A 75 -36.60 5.25 13.89
CA LYS A 75 -36.21 4.33 14.98
C LYS A 75 -36.39 4.98 16.35
N TYR A 76 -36.08 6.27 16.49
CA TYR A 76 -36.18 6.97 17.77
C TYR A 76 -37.64 7.12 18.23
N LYS A 77 -38.53 7.53 17.32
CA LYS A 77 -39.98 7.62 17.57
C LYS A 77 -40.57 6.29 18.06
N ARG A 78 -40.23 5.16 17.41
CA ARG A 78 -40.70 3.81 17.80
C ARG A 78 -40.18 3.36 19.16
N LYS A 79 -38.98 3.77 19.58
CA LYS A 79 -38.43 3.44 20.90
C LYS A 79 -39.15 4.19 22.02
N LEU A 80 -39.48 5.47 21.80
CA LEU A 80 -40.18 6.32 22.77
C LEU A 80 -41.63 5.85 23.03
N ALA A 81 -42.30 5.34 21.99
CA ALA A 81 -43.66 4.78 22.10
C ALA A 81 -43.71 3.52 23.01
N ARG A 82 -42.70 2.66 22.98
CA ARG A 82 -42.68 1.41 23.77
C ARG A 82 -42.47 1.63 25.27
N VAL A 83 -41.81 2.71 25.69
CA VAL A 83 -41.51 2.97 27.12
C VAL A 83 -42.76 3.41 27.90
N LYS A 84 -43.79 3.99 27.24
CA LYS A 84 -45.04 4.40 27.89
C LYS A 84 -46.02 3.27 28.24
N MET A 85 -45.73 2.02 27.88
CA MET A 85 -46.68 0.89 27.91
C MET A 85 -46.33 -0.23 28.93
N GLY A 86 -45.34 -0.06 29.82
CA GLY A 86 -44.84 -1.17 30.64
C GLY A 86 -44.28 -0.81 32.02
N GLN A 87 -45.17 -0.62 33.01
CA GLN A 87 -44.83 -0.71 34.43
C GLN A 87 -45.97 -1.38 35.22
N GLN A 88 -45.76 -2.60 35.71
CA GLN A 88 -45.83 -2.98 37.14
C GLN A 88 -45.59 -4.50 37.37
N PRO A 89 -45.30 -4.98 38.60
CA PRO A 89 -44.70 -6.29 38.88
C PRO A 89 -45.62 -7.29 39.63
N LEU A 90 -45.09 -8.50 39.93
CA LEU A 90 -45.35 -9.45 41.05
C LEU A 90 -44.42 -10.69 40.80
N ASP A 91 -43.58 -11.21 41.72
CA ASP A 91 -43.84 -12.05 42.93
C ASP A 91 -44.19 -13.55 42.63
N VAL A 92 -43.73 -14.60 43.36
CA VAL A 92 -42.70 -14.76 44.42
C VAL A 92 -42.34 -16.27 44.70
N HIS A 93 -41.19 -16.57 45.36
CA HIS A 93 -40.81 -17.83 46.09
C HIS A 93 -40.48 -19.17 45.33
N ARG A 94 -39.78 -20.21 45.89
CA ARG A 94 -38.75 -20.36 46.99
C ARG A 94 -38.28 -21.84 47.18
N GLY A 95 -36.99 -22.10 47.47
CA GLY A 95 -36.41 -23.36 48.04
C GLY A 95 -34.97 -23.64 47.53
N LEU A 96 -33.89 -23.75 48.33
CA LEU A 96 -33.46 -24.72 49.38
C LEU A 96 -33.07 -26.12 48.82
N SER A 97 -31.96 -26.79 49.21
CA SER A 97 -31.08 -26.60 50.39
C SER A 97 -29.57 -26.95 50.15
N GLN A 98 -28.78 -26.93 51.23
CA GLN A 98 -27.30 -26.94 51.33
C GLN A 98 -26.63 -28.34 51.32
N GLN A 99 -25.35 -28.40 50.92
CA GLN A 99 -24.20 -29.02 51.63
C GLN A 99 -22.92 -28.93 50.74
N ALA A 100 -21.68 -29.12 51.22
CA ALA A 100 -20.90 -28.44 52.27
C ALA A 100 -19.53 -29.13 52.43
N GLU A 101 -18.39 -28.44 52.24
CA GLU A 101 -17.12 -28.73 52.93
C GLU A 101 -16.06 -27.63 52.66
N VAL A 102 -15.06 -27.52 53.55
CA VAL A 102 -13.98 -26.51 53.51
C VAL A 102 -12.69 -27.10 54.10
N ILE A 103 -11.61 -27.11 53.32
CA ILE A 103 -10.23 -27.31 53.78
C ILE A 103 -9.34 -26.31 53.00
N PRO A 104 -8.42 -25.58 53.66
CA PRO A 104 -7.55 -24.61 52.98
C PRO A 104 -6.28 -25.26 52.42
N GLY A 105 -5.71 -24.61 51.41
CA GLY A 105 -4.34 -24.82 50.91
C GLY A 105 -3.85 -23.52 50.28
N ASP A 106 -2.57 -23.19 50.51
CA ASP A 106 -1.91 -22.04 49.92
C ASP A 106 -1.59 -22.28 48.44
N ASP A 107 -1.63 -21.24 47.60
CA ASP A 107 -0.93 -21.18 46.31
C ASP A 107 -0.71 -19.71 45.90
N ASP A 108 0.28 -19.48 45.03
CA ASP A 108 0.95 -18.20 44.79
C ASP A 108 0.14 -17.13 44.02
N ALA A 109 0.72 -15.92 43.93
CA ALA A 109 0.12 -14.75 43.29
C ALA A 109 -0.06 -14.91 41.76
N GLU A 110 -1.30 -15.02 41.30
CA GLU A 110 -1.61 -14.88 39.87
C GLU A 110 -1.40 -13.43 39.38
N ASP A 111 -0.73 -13.32 38.23
CA ASP A 111 -0.44 -12.07 37.56
C ASP A 111 -1.70 -11.48 36.91
N THR A 112 -1.89 -10.15 36.98
CA THR A 112 -3.19 -9.50 36.68
C THR A 112 -3.38 -9.24 35.18
N TRP A 113 -3.43 -10.31 34.38
CA TRP A 113 -3.64 -10.22 32.94
C TRP A 113 -5.08 -9.78 32.61
N SER A 114 -5.20 -8.56 32.06
CA SER A 114 -6.47 -8.00 31.58
C SER A 114 -7.13 -8.94 30.57
N LYS A 115 -8.39 -9.30 30.85
CA LYS A 115 -9.25 -9.92 29.83
C LYS A 115 -9.77 -8.84 28.90
N ASP A 116 -8.94 -8.50 27.91
CA ASP A 116 -9.29 -7.61 26.82
C ASP A 116 -10.41 -8.24 25.97
N TYR A 117 -11.65 -7.86 26.28
CA TYR A 117 -12.81 -8.18 25.45
C TYR A 117 -12.65 -7.44 24.12
N GLY A 118 -12.63 -8.21 23.01
CA GLY A 118 -12.60 -7.65 21.66
C GLY A 118 -13.77 -6.69 21.41
N PRO A 119 -13.58 -5.63 20.61
CA PRO A 119 -14.58 -4.58 20.43
C PRO A 119 -15.88 -5.11 19.84
N SER A 120 -17.00 -4.63 20.38
CA SER A 120 -18.34 -5.01 19.94
C SER A 120 -18.71 -4.35 18.61
N VAL A 121 -19.82 -4.81 18.03
CA VAL A 121 -20.45 -4.18 16.85
C VAL A 121 -20.84 -2.71 17.13
N GLN A 122 -20.98 -2.31 18.40
CA GLN A 122 -21.30 -0.95 18.80
C GLN A 122 -20.07 -0.03 18.72
N ASP A 123 -18.90 -0.50 19.15
CA ASP A 123 -17.64 0.26 19.15
C ASP A 123 -17.17 0.60 17.71
N TRP A 124 -17.44 -0.32 16.76
CA TRP A 124 -17.19 -0.12 15.33
C TRP A 124 -18.11 0.96 14.69
N LEU A 125 -19.20 1.34 15.36
CA LEU A 125 -20.14 2.38 14.90
C LEU A 125 -19.89 3.73 15.57
N ASP A 126 -19.63 3.74 16.89
CA ASP A 126 -19.54 4.97 17.68
C ASP A 126 -18.31 5.83 17.34
N THR A 127 -17.27 5.22 16.73
CA THR A 127 -16.04 5.89 16.26
C THR A 127 -16.30 7.02 15.23
N PHE A 128 -17.48 7.10 14.59
CA PHE A 128 -17.68 7.98 13.41
C PHE A 128 -18.78 9.06 13.47
N GLN A 129 -19.74 9.06 14.41
CA GLN A 129 -20.96 9.89 14.23
C GLN A 129 -21.53 10.68 15.43
N THR A 130 -20.93 10.61 16.63
CA THR A 130 -21.49 11.28 17.83
C THR A 130 -21.58 12.82 17.77
N THR A 131 -20.79 13.50 16.91
CA THR A 131 -20.73 14.98 16.82
C THR A 131 -21.55 15.61 15.68
N LEU A 132 -22.56 14.89 15.16
CA LEU A 132 -23.42 15.37 14.06
C LEU A 132 -24.93 15.34 14.35
N LEU A 133 -25.34 15.06 15.59
CA LEU A 133 -26.72 15.25 16.04
C LEU A 133 -26.96 16.72 16.44
N PRO A 134 -28.02 17.39 15.95
CA PRO A 134 -28.46 18.68 16.49
C PRO A 134 -28.92 18.52 17.96
N PRO A 135 -28.91 19.61 18.76
CA PRO A 135 -29.55 19.61 20.07
C PRO A 135 -31.02 19.21 19.94
N LEU A 136 -31.47 18.23 20.73
CA LEU A 136 -32.88 17.85 20.79
C LEU A 136 -33.67 19.02 21.37
N LEU A 137 -34.60 19.56 20.58
CA LEU A 137 -35.64 20.45 21.10
C LEU A 137 -36.44 19.69 22.16
N SER A 138 -36.76 20.38 23.26
CA SER A 138 -37.67 19.86 24.28
C SER A 138 -39.03 19.53 23.66
N PRO A 139 -39.74 18.50 24.16
CA PRO A 139 -41.09 18.21 23.69
C PRO A 139 -42.05 19.29 24.18
N ASP A 140 -42.35 20.25 23.32
CA ASP A 140 -43.52 21.10 23.50
C ASP A 140 -44.78 20.23 23.49
N GLU A 141 -45.70 20.50 24.43
CA GLU A 141 -47.01 19.87 24.46
C GLU A 141 -47.88 20.47 23.36
N ASP A 142 -48.48 19.64 22.49
CA ASP A 142 -49.76 20.04 21.89
C ASP A 142 -50.71 18.83 21.67
N LYS A 143 -51.98 19.15 21.45
CA LYS A 143 -53.13 18.30 21.73
C LYS A 143 -53.82 17.82 20.46
N GLY A 144 -54.16 16.52 20.45
CA GLY A 144 -55.36 15.95 19.82
C GLY A 144 -55.51 16.11 18.30
N GLY A 145 -55.33 15.00 17.57
CA GLY A 145 -55.53 14.95 16.12
C GLY A 145 -55.74 13.53 15.58
N THR A 146 -56.90 12.94 15.92
CA THR A 146 -57.56 11.75 15.34
C THR A 146 -56.82 10.91 14.28
N ASP A 147 -56.60 9.65 14.62
CA ASP A 147 -56.98 8.46 13.84
C ASP A 147 -56.47 8.36 12.39
N THR A 148 -55.29 7.75 12.20
CA THR A 148 -54.86 7.13 10.92
C THR A 148 -53.80 6.04 11.18
N GLU A 149 -54.18 5.00 11.91
CA GLU A 149 -53.29 3.86 12.23
C GLU A 149 -53.37 2.74 11.18
N ASP A 150 -52.40 2.66 10.25
CA ASP A 150 -51.99 1.37 9.64
C ASP A 150 -50.63 1.45 8.91
N ASP A 151 -50.46 2.43 8.01
CA ASP A 151 -49.41 2.47 6.96
C ASP A 151 -47.94 2.68 7.44
N CYS A 152 -47.71 2.73 8.76
CA CYS A 152 -46.40 3.08 9.33
C CYS A 152 -45.46 1.86 9.56
N THR A 153 -45.94 0.63 9.34
CA THR A 153 -45.21 -0.62 9.62
C THR A 153 -44.36 -1.10 8.44
N ASP A 154 -44.90 -1.06 7.21
CA ASP A 154 -44.23 -1.58 6.00
C ASP A 154 -42.94 -0.81 5.67
N SER A 155 -42.98 0.52 5.74
CA SER A 155 -41.81 1.41 5.58
C SER A 155 -40.63 0.99 6.49
N ALA A 156 -40.90 0.50 7.70
CA ALA A 156 -39.87 0.01 8.62
C ALA A 156 -39.14 -1.23 8.07
N ALA A 157 -39.88 -2.18 7.51
CA ALA A 157 -39.36 -3.42 6.95
C ALA A 157 -38.59 -3.15 5.64
N ARG A 158 -39.15 -2.33 4.75
CA ARG A 158 -38.50 -1.94 3.49
C ARG A 158 -37.14 -1.27 3.73
N TYR A 159 -37.03 -0.38 4.73
CA TYR A 159 -35.74 0.23 5.06
C TYR A 159 -34.75 -0.79 5.67
N ALA A 160 -35.21 -1.68 6.56
CA ALA A 160 -34.34 -2.72 7.13
C ALA A 160 -33.77 -3.64 6.04
N ALA A 161 -34.61 -4.05 5.08
CA ALA A 161 -34.18 -4.82 3.90
C ALA A 161 -33.18 -4.04 3.02
N THR A 162 -33.37 -2.72 2.85
CA THR A 162 -32.45 -1.86 2.08
C THR A 162 -31.07 -1.75 2.72
N VAL A 163 -30.99 -1.56 4.04
CA VAL A 163 -29.71 -1.55 4.78
C VAL A 163 -29.04 -2.93 4.73
N SER A 164 -29.83 -3.99 4.87
CA SER A 164 -29.37 -5.38 4.77
C SER A 164 -28.69 -5.66 3.43
N ALA A 165 -29.33 -5.32 2.31
CA ALA A 165 -28.76 -5.48 0.97
C ALA A 165 -27.53 -4.58 0.72
N TRP A 166 -27.50 -3.37 1.28
CA TRP A 166 -26.34 -2.47 1.17
C TRP A 166 -25.11 -3.01 1.91
N MET A 167 -25.31 -3.59 3.10
CA MET A 167 -24.22 -4.25 3.84
C MET A 167 -23.69 -5.47 3.09
N GLU A 168 -24.57 -6.29 2.49
CA GLU A 168 -24.17 -7.43 1.66
C GLU A 168 -23.32 -7.03 0.44
N GLU A 169 -23.77 -6.07 -0.37
CA GLU A 169 -23.01 -5.61 -1.55
C GLU A 169 -21.64 -4.99 -1.14
N ARG A 170 -21.56 -4.31 0.00
CA ARG A 170 -20.28 -3.79 0.53
C ARG A 170 -19.37 -4.90 1.04
N PHE A 171 -19.92 -5.91 1.71
CA PHE A 171 -19.18 -7.08 2.20
C PHE A 171 -18.63 -7.94 1.03
N LEU A 172 -19.45 -8.12 0.00
CA LEU A 172 -19.05 -8.73 -1.27
C LEU A 172 -17.95 -7.90 -1.95
N ALA A 173 -18.07 -6.59 -2.01
CA ALA A 173 -17.04 -5.73 -2.60
C ALA A 173 -15.67 -5.92 -1.90
N TYR A 174 -15.61 -5.89 -0.57
CA TYR A 174 -14.37 -6.17 0.17
C TYR A 174 -13.85 -7.60 -0.06
N SER A 175 -14.74 -8.59 -0.19
CA SER A 175 -14.38 -9.97 -0.54
C SER A 175 -13.77 -10.08 -1.95
N TRP A 176 -14.30 -9.31 -2.93
CA TRP A 176 -13.70 -9.18 -4.27
C TRP A 176 -12.31 -8.53 -4.24
N LEU A 177 -11.98 -7.73 -3.22
CA LEU A 177 -10.62 -7.22 -3.00
C LEU A 177 -9.70 -8.21 -2.27
N GLY A 178 -10.22 -9.39 -1.91
CA GLY A 178 -9.47 -10.48 -1.31
C GLY A 178 -9.34 -10.44 0.21
N VAL A 179 -10.19 -9.67 0.91
CA VAL A 179 -10.31 -9.75 2.37
C VAL A 179 -10.67 -11.18 2.78
N THR A 180 -9.97 -11.70 3.79
CA THR A 180 -10.32 -12.94 4.48
C THR A 180 -11.04 -12.60 5.78
N TRP A 181 -12.20 -13.21 5.98
CA TRP A 181 -13.04 -13.01 7.16
C TRP A 181 -12.83 -14.13 8.16
N ALA A 182 -12.99 -13.86 9.46
CA ALA A 182 -13.02 -14.91 10.46
C ALA A 182 -14.38 -15.65 10.43
N SER A 183 -14.38 -16.95 10.70
CA SER A 183 -15.56 -17.83 10.66
C SER A 183 -16.63 -17.51 11.70
N ASP A 184 -16.24 -16.89 12.81
CA ASP A 184 -17.07 -16.44 13.93
C ASP A 184 -17.74 -15.08 13.67
N LEU A 185 -17.36 -14.36 12.60
CA LEU A 185 -17.82 -13.01 12.32
C LEU A 185 -19.37 -12.93 12.35
N PRO A 186 -19.97 -12.12 13.25
CA PRO A 186 -21.42 -12.13 13.48
C PRO A 186 -22.29 -11.89 12.24
N PHE A 187 -21.78 -11.14 11.25
CA PHE A 187 -22.47 -10.94 9.97
C PHE A 187 -22.56 -12.21 9.12
N LEU A 188 -21.49 -13.02 9.07
CA LEU A 188 -21.50 -14.31 8.37
C LEU A 188 -22.36 -15.32 9.13
N GLN A 189 -22.16 -15.43 10.45
CA GLN A 189 -22.95 -16.32 11.32
C GLN A 189 -24.46 -16.06 11.20
N ALA A 190 -24.90 -14.79 11.25
CA ALA A 190 -26.29 -14.41 11.02
C ALA A 190 -26.82 -14.67 9.59
N ARG A 191 -25.95 -15.07 8.66
CA ARG A 191 -26.29 -15.47 7.28
C ARG A 191 -26.19 -16.96 7.01
N LEU A 192 -25.47 -17.74 7.84
CA LEU A 192 -25.42 -19.20 7.73
C LEU A 192 -26.81 -19.82 7.88
N ALA A 193 -27.60 -19.34 8.84
CA ALA A 193 -29.01 -19.68 9.04
C ALA A 193 -29.95 -19.34 7.85
N SER A 194 -29.42 -18.78 6.76
CA SER A 194 -30.14 -18.44 5.53
C SER A 194 -29.47 -18.98 4.25
N ILE A 195 -28.52 -19.92 4.36
CA ILE A 195 -27.64 -20.36 3.25
C ILE A 195 -28.41 -20.73 1.97
N ARG A 196 -29.48 -21.53 2.09
CA ARG A 196 -30.13 -22.18 0.94
C ARG A 196 -30.91 -21.25 0.00
N HIS A 197 -31.21 -20.02 0.43
CA HIS A 197 -32.11 -19.11 -0.30
C HIS A 197 -31.56 -17.68 -0.51
N ASN A 198 -30.27 -17.43 -0.23
CA ASN A 198 -29.71 -16.08 -0.32
C ASN A 198 -28.70 -15.92 -1.46
N ASP A 199 -29.05 -15.03 -2.41
CA ASP A 199 -28.22 -14.50 -3.50
C ASP A 199 -26.81 -14.06 -3.03
N PHE A 200 -26.69 -13.60 -1.78
CA PHE A 200 -25.42 -13.29 -1.13
C PHE A 200 -24.42 -14.46 -1.23
N TRP A 201 -24.82 -15.69 -0.93
CA TRP A 201 -23.90 -16.84 -0.92
C TRP A 201 -23.50 -17.27 -2.35
N LEU A 202 -24.38 -17.09 -3.34
CA LEU A 202 -24.06 -17.31 -4.76
C LEU A 202 -23.09 -16.25 -5.33
N LYS A 203 -23.07 -15.05 -4.75
CA LYS A 203 -22.08 -14.01 -5.04
C LYS A 203 -20.78 -14.23 -4.23
N PHE A 204 -20.90 -14.55 -2.95
CA PHE A 204 -19.77 -14.73 -2.01
C PHE A 204 -18.92 -15.93 -2.36
N SER A 205 -19.50 -17.05 -2.81
CA SER A 205 -18.76 -18.22 -3.32
C SER A 205 -17.83 -17.92 -4.52
N ARG A 206 -17.90 -16.72 -5.12
CA ARG A 206 -17.04 -16.30 -6.23
C ARG A 206 -15.85 -15.42 -5.81
N CYS A 207 -15.80 -14.96 -4.56
CA CYS A 207 -14.78 -14.04 -4.07
C CYS A 207 -14.39 -14.21 -2.58
N GLY A 208 -15.27 -14.79 -1.79
CA GLY A 208 -15.20 -14.94 -0.34
C GLY A 208 -14.12 -15.89 0.15
N ARG A 209 -13.55 -15.54 1.29
CA ARG A 209 -12.46 -16.25 1.96
C ARG A 209 -12.77 -16.29 3.44
N VAL A 210 -12.67 -17.46 4.07
CA VAL A 210 -12.99 -17.63 5.49
C VAL A 210 -11.84 -18.36 6.19
N ALA A 211 -11.36 -17.78 7.28
CA ALA A 211 -10.39 -18.41 8.17
C ALA A 211 -11.15 -19.01 9.36
N PHE A 212 -10.95 -20.31 9.59
CA PHE A 212 -11.58 -21.03 10.70
C PHE A 212 -10.56 -21.13 11.84
N THR A 213 -10.92 -20.68 13.03
CA THR A 213 -9.99 -20.62 14.17
C THR A 213 -9.79 -22.00 14.78
N CYS A 214 -10.86 -22.80 14.79
CA CYS A 214 -10.88 -24.16 15.30
C CYS A 214 -11.75 -25.07 14.41
N MET A 215 -11.69 -26.38 14.65
CA MET A 215 -12.51 -27.36 13.93
C MET A 215 -14.01 -27.15 14.18
N HIS A 216 -14.40 -26.70 15.37
CA HIS A 216 -15.80 -26.47 15.74
C HIS A 216 -16.47 -25.35 14.92
N ASP A 217 -15.71 -24.33 14.50
CA ASP A 217 -16.18 -23.32 13.56
C ASP A 217 -16.60 -23.95 12.22
N LEU A 218 -15.81 -24.92 11.74
CA LEU A 218 -16.04 -25.62 10.48
C LEU A 218 -17.23 -26.59 10.58
N GLU A 219 -17.32 -27.34 11.68
CA GLU A 219 -18.48 -28.19 12.01
C GLU A 219 -19.79 -27.37 11.98
N THR A 220 -19.77 -26.20 12.63
CA THR A 220 -20.93 -25.29 12.71
C THR A 220 -21.36 -24.78 11.32
N TRP A 221 -20.41 -24.42 10.46
CA TRP A 221 -20.71 -24.03 9.08
C TRP A 221 -21.26 -25.20 8.25
N ALA A 222 -20.70 -26.41 8.39
CA ALA A 222 -21.13 -27.59 7.62
C ALA A 222 -22.56 -28.03 7.97
N VAL A 223 -22.91 -28.00 9.26
CA VAL A 223 -24.26 -28.31 9.74
C VAL A 223 -25.30 -27.32 9.18
N ALA A 224 -24.94 -26.03 9.04
CA ALA A 224 -25.83 -25.01 8.49
C ALA A 224 -26.16 -25.21 7.00
N GLU A 225 -25.27 -25.81 6.20
CA GLU A 225 -25.56 -26.15 4.79
C GLU A 225 -26.43 -27.41 4.67
N GLY A 226 -26.35 -28.34 5.64
CA GLY A 226 -27.00 -29.66 5.63
C GLY A 226 -28.50 -29.72 5.92
N GLY A 227 -29.08 -28.74 6.63
CA GLY A 227 -30.47 -28.81 7.12
C GLY A 227 -31.56 -28.86 6.04
N GLU A 228 -32.28 -29.99 5.92
CA GLU A 228 -33.44 -30.14 5.03
C GLU A 228 -34.73 -29.58 5.64
N GLU A 229 -35.33 -28.56 5.01
CA GLU A 229 -36.72 -28.18 5.28
C GLU A 229 -37.69 -28.95 4.34
N PRO A 230 -38.93 -29.25 4.80
CA PRO A 230 -39.93 -29.91 3.96
C PRO A 230 -40.33 -29.06 2.75
N CYS A 231 -40.30 -29.67 1.57
CA CYS A 231 -40.72 -29.03 0.32
C CYS A 231 -42.25 -28.80 0.31
N TRP A 232 -42.67 -27.55 0.12
CA TRP A 232 -44.05 -27.17 -0.14
C TRP A 232 -44.25 -26.93 -1.65
N ASP A 233 -44.95 -27.87 -2.30
CA ASP A 233 -45.41 -27.74 -3.68
C ASP A 233 -46.50 -26.66 -3.78
N GLU A 234 -46.21 -25.51 -4.39
CA GLU A 234 -47.22 -24.48 -4.70
C GLU A 234 -47.44 -24.36 -6.22
N LYS A 235 -48.65 -24.70 -6.66
CA LYS A 235 -49.10 -24.67 -8.06
C LYS A 235 -50.19 -23.62 -8.27
N ASP A 236 -50.23 -23.12 -9.51
CA ASP A 236 -51.20 -22.16 -10.05
C ASP A 236 -51.12 -20.76 -9.41
N LEU A 237 -51.18 -19.66 -10.17
CA LEU A 237 -52.37 -19.27 -10.92
C LEU A 237 -52.10 -18.38 -12.17
N ARG A 238 -52.83 -18.72 -13.25
CA ARG A 238 -53.53 -17.84 -14.22
C ARG A 238 -52.78 -17.11 -15.36
N GLU A 239 -52.96 -17.75 -16.52
CA GLU A 239 -53.26 -17.24 -17.88
C GLU A 239 -53.78 -15.80 -18.14
N LYS A 240 -53.65 -15.41 -19.43
CA LYS A 240 -54.42 -14.45 -20.30
C LYS A 240 -53.79 -13.06 -20.53
N GLY A 241 -53.65 -12.56 -21.77
CA GLY A 241 -53.87 -13.21 -23.08
C GLY A 241 -53.80 -12.28 -24.32
N LYS A 242 -53.78 -12.88 -25.53
CA LYS A 242 -54.32 -12.47 -26.87
C LYS A 242 -54.72 -10.99 -27.13
N ASN A 243 -54.48 -10.32 -28.29
CA ASN A 243 -53.78 -10.64 -29.57
C ASN A 243 -53.45 -9.31 -30.39
N PRO A 244 -53.42 -9.14 -31.75
CA PRO A 244 -52.40 -8.31 -32.44
C PRO A 244 -52.92 -7.17 -33.39
N ARG A 245 -52.09 -6.72 -34.38
CA ARG A 245 -52.30 -5.78 -35.54
C ARG A 245 -51.83 -4.31 -35.30
N GLU A 246 -51.44 -3.45 -36.27
CA GLU A 246 -51.11 -3.55 -37.72
C GLU A 246 -50.25 -2.34 -38.23
N GLU A 247 -49.82 -2.41 -39.51
CA GLU A 247 -49.21 -1.43 -40.45
C GLU A 247 -49.09 0.11 -40.14
N LYS A 248 -48.00 0.76 -40.62
CA LYS A 248 -47.98 1.68 -41.82
C LYS A 248 -46.61 2.31 -42.17
N ALA A 249 -46.54 3.06 -43.29
CA ALA A 249 -45.35 3.69 -43.91
C ALA A 249 -45.69 5.09 -44.53
N HIS A 250 -44.74 5.71 -45.27
CA HIS A 250 -44.77 7.06 -45.93
C HIS A 250 -44.63 8.27 -44.96
N ASN A 251 -44.10 9.46 -45.31
CA ASN A 251 -43.57 10.12 -46.55
C ASN A 251 -42.31 10.98 -46.18
N ASP A 252 -41.30 11.26 -47.02
CA ASP A 252 -41.12 12.21 -48.17
C ASP A 252 -40.91 13.73 -47.82
N ASN A 253 -40.34 14.49 -48.77
CA ASN A 253 -40.09 15.96 -48.87
C ASN A 253 -38.83 16.57 -48.16
N ASP A 254 -38.14 17.64 -48.62
CA ASP A 254 -37.84 18.26 -49.96
C ASP A 254 -36.83 19.47 -49.81
N ASP A 255 -36.41 20.11 -50.94
CA ASP A 255 -35.79 21.48 -51.14
C ASP A 255 -34.35 21.78 -50.57
N ASP A 256 -33.50 22.76 -50.98
CA ASP A 256 -33.12 23.56 -52.21
C ASP A 256 -31.86 24.44 -51.84
N ASP A 257 -30.98 25.05 -52.68
CA ASP A 257 -30.64 24.95 -54.14
C ASP A 257 -29.09 24.73 -54.34
N ASP A 258 -28.16 25.52 -54.93
CA ASP A 258 -28.02 26.87 -55.57
C ASP A 258 -26.83 26.84 -56.62
N ASP A 259 -26.70 27.81 -57.57
CA ASP A 259 -25.57 27.98 -58.57
C ASP A 259 -24.52 29.08 -58.16
N ASP A 260 -23.54 29.63 -58.89
CA ASP A 260 -23.12 29.88 -60.32
C ASP A 260 -21.55 29.69 -60.42
N ASP A 261 -20.66 30.10 -61.36
CA ASP A 261 -20.53 31.05 -62.50
C ASP A 261 -19.33 30.62 -63.41
N GLU A 262 -19.28 31.05 -64.68
CA GLU A 262 -18.11 30.93 -65.60
C GLU A 262 -17.88 32.21 -66.44
N CYS A 263 -16.61 32.58 -66.77
CA CYS A 263 -16.23 33.13 -68.10
C CYS A 263 -14.70 33.39 -68.34
N GLU A 264 -14.28 33.40 -69.62
CA GLU A 264 -13.00 33.96 -70.17
C GLU A 264 -13.31 34.86 -71.40
N GLU A 265 -12.43 35.61 -72.08
CA GLU A 265 -10.96 35.77 -72.13
C GLU A 265 -10.60 37.18 -72.70
N LYS A 266 -9.31 37.45 -73.01
CA LYS A 266 -8.82 38.46 -73.99
C LYS A 266 -8.98 39.96 -73.64
N GLN A 267 -8.22 40.91 -74.21
CA GLN A 267 -7.11 40.84 -75.19
C GLN A 267 -6.10 42.00 -75.01
N GLN A 268 -4.81 41.75 -75.33
CA GLN A 268 -3.78 42.63 -75.98
C GLN A 268 -3.62 44.14 -75.63
N HIS A 269 -2.46 44.79 -75.80
CA HIS A 269 -1.06 44.38 -76.02
C HIS A 269 -0.17 45.62 -75.84
N ASP A 270 0.86 45.57 -74.98
CA ASP A 270 2.11 46.32 -75.22
C ASP A 270 3.30 45.91 -74.33
N ASP A 271 4.38 46.70 -74.34
CA ASP A 271 5.53 46.65 -73.40
C ASP A 271 6.51 45.46 -73.60
N LYS A 272 6.70 45.05 -74.86
CA LYS A 272 7.66 44.00 -75.31
C LYS A 272 9.10 44.14 -74.78
N ARG A 273 9.54 45.32 -74.32
CA ARG A 273 10.92 45.55 -73.84
C ARG A 273 11.15 45.17 -72.37
N LYS A 274 10.12 45.21 -71.51
CA LYS A 274 10.20 44.61 -70.15
C LYS A 274 10.06 43.08 -70.18
N GLN A 275 9.60 42.52 -71.30
CA GLN A 275 9.22 41.12 -71.43
C GLN A 275 10.42 40.14 -71.38
N GLN A 276 11.63 40.54 -71.76
CA GLN A 276 12.80 39.64 -71.80
C GLN A 276 13.38 39.36 -70.40
N GLN A 277 13.54 40.38 -69.56
CA GLN A 277 13.90 40.17 -68.14
C GLN A 277 12.77 39.45 -67.38
N ARG A 278 11.49 39.81 -67.65
CA ARG A 278 10.35 39.06 -67.09
C ARG A 278 10.28 37.61 -67.56
N ARG A 279 10.76 37.26 -68.76
CA ARG A 279 10.89 35.86 -69.22
C ARG A 279 11.93 35.09 -68.42
N LEU A 280 13.14 35.63 -68.23
CA LEU A 280 14.17 35.00 -67.39
C LEU A 280 13.71 34.84 -65.93
N HIS A 281 13.04 35.85 -65.37
CA HIS A 281 12.50 35.75 -64.01
C HIS A 281 11.31 34.80 -63.91
N ARG A 282 10.39 34.77 -64.89
CA ARG A 282 9.32 33.75 -64.96
C ARG A 282 9.93 32.37 -65.05
N GLN A 283 10.89 32.12 -65.95
CA GLN A 283 11.50 30.80 -66.11
C GLN A 283 12.14 30.31 -64.79
N ARG A 284 12.94 31.14 -64.10
CA ARG A 284 13.44 30.80 -62.75
C ARG A 284 12.33 30.60 -61.70
N HIS A 285 11.22 31.33 -61.78
CA HIS A 285 10.10 31.21 -60.85
C HIS A 285 9.26 29.96 -61.12
N ASP A 286 8.98 29.66 -62.38
CA ASP A 286 8.22 28.52 -62.86
C ASP A 286 9.01 27.22 -62.68
N ASP A 287 10.34 27.24 -62.84
CA ASP A 287 11.20 26.09 -62.52
C ASP A 287 11.31 25.87 -61.01
N LYS A 288 11.40 26.92 -60.18
CA LYS A 288 11.22 26.81 -58.72
C LYS A 288 9.85 26.25 -58.35
N ARG A 289 8.78 26.71 -59.00
CA ARG A 289 7.39 26.29 -58.76
C ARG A 289 7.16 24.84 -59.17
N LYS A 290 7.71 24.38 -60.30
CA LYS A 290 7.75 22.96 -60.70
C LYS A 290 8.54 22.12 -59.71
N GLN A 291 9.71 22.59 -59.25
CA GLN A 291 10.53 21.88 -58.27
C GLN A 291 9.82 21.76 -56.91
N GLN A 292 9.12 22.81 -56.48
CA GLN A 292 8.27 22.81 -55.28
C GLN A 292 7.05 21.90 -55.44
N GLN A 293 6.36 21.93 -56.59
CA GLN A 293 5.26 21.01 -56.92
C GLN A 293 5.73 19.56 -56.96
N HIS A 294 6.89 19.26 -57.53
CA HIS A 294 7.47 17.91 -57.53
C HIS A 294 7.85 17.46 -56.11
N ARG A 295 8.38 18.36 -55.27
CA ARG A 295 8.67 18.08 -53.85
C ARG A 295 7.39 17.81 -53.05
N LEU A 296 6.33 18.60 -53.26
CA LEU A 296 5.00 18.39 -52.67
C LEU A 296 4.34 17.10 -53.18
N HIS A 297 4.50 16.75 -54.46
CA HIS A 297 3.96 15.52 -55.02
C HIS A 297 4.68 14.29 -54.45
N ARG A 298 6.00 14.34 -54.31
CA ARG A 298 6.80 13.30 -53.65
C ARG A 298 6.41 13.14 -52.19
N GLN A 299 6.27 14.25 -51.45
CA GLN A 299 5.79 14.23 -50.07
C GLN A 299 4.39 13.61 -49.95
N ARG A 300 3.42 14.03 -50.78
CA ARG A 300 2.08 13.40 -50.86
C ARG A 300 2.13 11.90 -51.21
N HIS A 301 3.12 11.45 -51.98
CA HIS A 301 3.30 10.04 -52.31
C HIS A 301 3.85 9.25 -51.11
N ASP A 302 4.88 9.77 -50.44
CA ASP A 302 5.46 9.16 -49.25
C ASP A 302 4.49 9.16 -48.06
N ASP A 303 3.68 10.20 -47.89
CA ASP A 303 2.65 10.25 -46.85
C ASP A 303 1.47 9.31 -47.15
N LYS A 304 1.03 9.18 -48.42
CA LYS A 304 0.08 8.11 -48.83
C LYS A 304 0.64 6.71 -48.51
N ARG A 305 1.93 6.48 -48.78
CA ARG A 305 2.62 5.21 -48.51
C ARG A 305 2.72 4.91 -47.01
N LYS A 306 3.04 5.90 -46.16
CA LYS A 306 2.98 5.77 -44.69
C LYS A 306 1.55 5.46 -44.21
N GLN A 307 0.56 6.17 -44.75
CA GLN A 307 -0.85 5.99 -44.38
C GLN A 307 -1.36 4.59 -44.75
N GLN A 308 -0.93 4.05 -45.91
CA GLN A 308 -1.22 2.68 -46.33
C GLN A 308 -0.53 1.64 -45.43
N GLN A 309 0.75 1.85 -45.06
CA GLN A 309 1.47 0.99 -44.10
C GLN A 309 0.80 0.99 -42.73
N HIS A 310 0.38 2.16 -42.21
CA HIS A 310 -0.33 2.27 -40.95
C HIS A 310 -1.71 1.57 -41.00
N ARG A 311 -2.44 1.69 -42.11
CA ARG A 311 -3.71 0.98 -42.33
C ARG A 311 -3.53 -0.55 -42.33
N LEU A 312 -2.48 -1.05 -42.99
CA LEU A 312 -2.11 -2.48 -42.97
C LEU A 312 -1.68 -2.97 -41.59
N HIS A 313 -0.94 -2.16 -40.82
CA HIS A 313 -0.55 -2.50 -39.46
C HIS A 313 -1.77 -2.56 -38.53
N ARG A 314 -2.69 -1.59 -38.63
CA ARG A 314 -3.94 -1.58 -37.86
C ARG A 314 -4.80 -2.79 -38.19
N GLN A 315 -4.97 -3.12 -39.47
CA GLN A 315 -5.70 -4.31 -39.90
C GLN A 315 -5.06 -5.60 -39.34
N ARG A 316 -3.73 -5.78 -39.43
CA ARG A 316 -3.03 -6.90 -38.78
C ARG A 316 -3.24 -6.98 -37.27
N HIS A 317 -3.39 -5.85 -36.59
CA HIS A 317 -3.66 -5.80 -35.15
C HIS A 317 -5.10 -6.22 -34.83
N ASP A 318 -6.08 -5.70 -35.58
CA ASP A 318 -7.49 -6.05 -35.42
C ASP A 318 -7.77 -7.51 -35.82
N ASP A 319 -7.08 -8.06 -36.82
CA ASP A 319 -7.18 -9.47 -37.21
C ASP A 319 -6.55 -10.40 -36.15
N LYS A 320 -5.38 -10.04 -35.58
CA LYS A 320 -4.82 -10.75 -34.40
C LYS A 320 -5.80 -10.74 -33.23
N ARG A 321 -6.41 -9.58 -32.94
CA ARG A 321 -7.38 -9.39 -31.84
C ARG A 321 -8.65 -10.23 -32.05
N LYS A 322 -9.20 -10.27 -33.27
CA LYS A 322 -10.30 -11.18 -33.64
C LYS A 322 -9.91 -12.64 -33.51
N GLN A 323 -8.71 -13.03 -33.95
CA GLN A 323 -8.22 -14.40 -33.82
C GLN A 323 -8.05 -14.81 -32.35
N GLN A 324 -7.57 -13.89 -31.50
CA GLN A 324 -7.49 -14.11 -30.05
C GLN A 324 -8.87 -14.23 -29.40
N GLN A 325 -9.82 -13.34 -29.76
CA GLN A 325 -11.21 -13.45 -29.31
C GLN A 325 -11.85 -14.78 -29.74
N HIS A 326 -11.65 -15.22 -30.98
CA HIS A 326 -12.16 -16.51 -31.45
C HIS A 326 -11.50 -17.70 -30.73
N ARG A 327 -10.19 -17.65 -30.44
CA ARG A 327 -9.51 -18.68 -29.62
C ARG A 327 -10.02 -18.73 -28.18
N LEU A 328 -10.42 -17.59 -27.60
CA LEU A 328 -11.08 -17.53 -26.29
C LEU A 328 -12.50 -18.10 -26.36
N GLN A 329 -13.31 -17.66 -27.30
CA GLN A 329 -14.70 -18.10 -27.47
C GLN A 329 -14.79 -19.61 -27.77
N LYS A 330 -13.89 -20.14 -28.59
CA LYS A 330 -13.77 -21.58 -28.88
C LYS A 330 -13.16 -22.41 -27.72
N ARG A 331 -12.67 -21.76 -26.66
CA ARG A 331 -12.33 -22.38 -25.36
C ARG A 331 -13.48 -22.28 -24.33
N MET A 332 -14.42 -21.36 -24.53
CA MET A 332 -15.59 -21.19 -23.65
C MET A 332 -16.67 -22.21 -23.99
N THR A 333 -16.99 -22.42 -25.27
CA THR A 333 -18.18 -23.21 -25.66
C THR A 333 -18.24 -24.64 -25.08
N PRO A 334 -17.17 -25.48 -25.07
CA PRO A 334 -17.27 -26.81 -24.46
C PRO A 334 -17.36 -26.78 -22.93
N ARG A 335 -17.03 -25.63 -22.31
CA ARG A 335 -17.07 -25.42 -20.86
C ARG A 335 -18.42 -24.87 -20.40
N GLU A 336 -19.07 -24.05 -21.23
CA GLU A 336 -20.40 -23.49 -20.93
C GLU A 336 -21.50 -24.55 -20.97
N ASP A 337 -21.43 -25.51 -21.90
CA ASP A 337 -22.35 -26.66 -21.92
C ASP A 337 -22.11 -27.61 -20.74
N ALA A 338 -20.85 -27.92 -20.41
CA ALA A 338 -20.50 -28.72 -19.22
C ALA A 338 -20.87 -28.05 -17.88
N ILE A 339 -20.89 -26.72 -17.82
CA ILE A 339 -21.38 -25.96 -16.65
C ILE A 339 -22.92 -25.94 -16.58
N ARG A 340 -23.63 -26.10 -17.69
CA ARG A 340 -25.09 -26.17 -17.69
C ARG A 340 -25.63 -27.51 -17.18
N GLU A 341 -24.95 -28.62 -17.45
CA GLU A 341 -25.39 -29.93 -16.95
C GLU A 341 -25.07 -30.19 -15.47
N SER A 342 -24.17 -29.41 -14.84
CA SER A 342 -23.88 -29.49 -13.39
C SER A 342 -24.70 -28.52 -12.51
N GLN A 343 -25.44 -27.58 -13.10
CA GLN A 343 -26.20 -26.55 -12.36
C GLN A 343 -27.58 -27.03 -11.87
N GLN A 344 -27.61 -27.99 -10.95
CA GLN A 344 -28.84 -28.35 -10.20
C GLN A 344 -28.77 -28.20 -8.67
N GLN A 345 -27.60 -27.88 -8.08
CA GLN A 345 -27.52 -27.43 -6.67
C GLN A 345 -26.48 -26.30 -6.50
N PRO A 346 -26.83 -25.16 -5.89
CA PRO A 346 -25.87 -24.13 -5.53
C PRO A 346 -25.17 -24.49 -4.20
N ARG A 347 -23.96 -25.04 -4.28
CA ARG A 347 -23.10 -25.30 -3.11
C ARG A 347 -22.20 -24.11 -2.80
N ALA A 348 -21.83 -23.92 -1.52
CA ALA A 348 -20.93 -22.86 -1.10
C ALA A 348 -19.48 -23.12 -1.57
N ALA A 349 -19.04 -22.54 -2.69
CA ALA A 349 -17.62 -22.61 -3.07
C ALA A 349 -16.75 -21.71 -2.18
N LEU A 350 -16.29 -22.23 -1.03
CA LEU A 350 -15.25 -21.59 -0.21
C LEU A 350 -13.91 -21.59 -0.95
N LEU A 351 -13.35 -20.40 -1.22
CA LEU A 351 -12.11 -20.20 -2.00
C LEU A 351 -10.84 -20.13 -1.15
N TYR A 352 -11.01 -20.23 0.16
CA TYR A 352 -9.97 -20.24 1.17
C TYR A 352 -10.55 -20.85 2.44
N VAL A 353 -9.84 -21.83 2.99
CA VAL A 353 -10.04 -22.42 4.30
C VAL A 353 -8.65 -22.55 4.91
N THR A 354 -8.53 -22.17 6.18
CA THR A 354 -7.43 -22.55 7.08
C THR A 354 -8.07 -23.20 8.28
N VAL A 355 -7.57 -24.38 8.68
CA VAL A 355 -8.00 -25.12 9.87
C VAL A 355 -6.76 -25.57 10.64
N THR A 356 -6.86 -25.60 11.97
CA THR A 356 -5.83 -26.16 12.85
C THR A 356 -6.27 -27.53 13.34
N LEU A 357 -5.58 -28.60 12.92
CA LEU A 357 -5.82 -29.96 13.42
C LEU A 357 -4.86 -30.29 14.57
N LYS A 358 -5.37 -30.99 15.59
CA LYS A 358 -4.61 -31.40 16.78
C LYS A 358 -4.55 -32.93 16.93
N SER A 359 -5.30 -33.67 16.12
CA SER A 359 -5.44 -35.13 16.16
C SER A 359 -5.98 -35.71 14.85
N GLN A 360 -5.82 -37.04 14.64
CA GLN A 360 -6.45 -37.75 13.52
C GLN A 360 -7.98 -37.64 13.59
N ALA A 361 -8.57 -37.60 14.79
CA ALA A 361 -10.01 -37.40 14.95
C ALA A 361 -10.48 -35.99 14.49
N ASP A 362 -9.59 -35.00 14.42
CA ASP A 362 -9.88 -33.73 13.74
C ASP A 362 -9.70 -33.87 12.21
N ALA A 363 -8.75 -34.69 11.73
CA ALA A 363 -8.55 -34.96 10.31
C ALA A 363 -9.71 -35.74 9.68
N ASP A 364 -10.25 -36.74 10.40
CA ASP A 364 -11.41 -37.52 9.99
C ASP A 364 -12.66 -36.64 9.90
N ARG A 365 -12.95 -35.85 10.94
CA ARG A 365 -14.05 -34.86 10.94
C ARG A 365 -13.84 -33.75 9.91
N PHE A 366 -12.59 -33.31 9.68
CA PHE A 366 -12.28 -32.40 8.59
C PHE A 366 -12.66 -33.02 7.25
N LYS A 367 -12.25 -34.26 6.96
CA LYS A 367 -12.60 -34.96 5.71
C LYS A 367 -14.12 -35.07 5.53
N GLU A 368 -14.85 -35.43 6.58
CA GLU A 368 -16.31 -35.51 6.59
C GLU A 368 -16.95 -34.16 6.20
N HIS A 369 -16.69 -33.11 6.97
CA HIS A 369 -17.32 -31.79 6.77
C HIS A 369 -16.80 -31.03 5.54
N TYR A 370 -15.53 -31.21 5.16
CA TYR A 370 -14.90 -30.59 3.98
C TYR A 370 -15.63 -30.96 2.68
N SER A 371 -15.98 -32.23 2.52
CA SER A 371 -16.70 -32.75 1.34
C SER A 371 -18.11 -32.16 1.16
N THR A 372 -18.68 -31.61 2.24
CA THR A 372 -19.96 -30.88 2.23
C THR A 372 -19.74 -29.41 1.89
N LEU A 373 -18.84 -28.75 2.63
CA LEU A 373 -18.58 -27.31 2.57
C LEU A 373 -17.84 -26.82 1.31
N VAL A 374 -17.22 -27.72 0.55
CA VAL A 374 -16.34 -27.34 -0.56
C VAL A 374 -16.61 -28.23 -1.77
N GLY A 375 -17.14 -27.63 -2.83
CA GLY A 375 -17.24 -28.25 -4.16
C GLY A 375 -15.88 -28.24 -4.88
N ASP A 376 -15.82 -27.68 -6.09
CA ASP A 376 -14.55 -27.43 -6.81
C ASP A 376 -13.70 -26.29 -6.18
N GLY A 377 -13.86 -26.03 -4.88
CA GLY A 377 -13.22 -24.93 -4.16
C GLY A 377 -11.79 -25.24 -3.72
N HIS A 378 -10.94 -24.22 -3.72
CA HIS A 378 -9.51 -24.36 -3.44
C HIS A 378 -9.17 -24.09 -1.96
N VAL A 379 -8.86 -25.14 -1.21
CA VAL A 379 -8.05 -25.01 0.02
C VAL A 379 -6.65 -24.52 -0.35
N ARG A 380 -6.06 -23.68 0.50
CA ARG A 380 -4.72 -23.10 0.26
C ARG A 380 -3.73 -23.24 1.41
N TRP A 381 -4.18 -23.38 2.67
CA TRP A 381 -3.31 -23.42 3.86
C TRP A 381 -3.95 -24.32 4.91
N PHE A 382 -3.15 -25.13 5.62
CA PHE A 382 -3.66 -26.18 6.50
C PHE A 382 -2.61 -26.51 7.56
N ARG A 383 -2.87 -26.17 8.83
CA ARG A 383 -1.86 -26.16 9.89
C ARG A 383 -2.16 -27.24 10.93
N VAL A 384 -1.67 -28.45 10.72
CA VAL A 384 -1.65 -29.46 11.79
C VAL A 384 -0.66 -29.00 12.89
N MET A 385 -0.68 -29.61 14.07
CA MET A 385 0.35 -29.46 15.11
C MET A 385 0.61 -30.82 15.79
N TYR A 386 1.83 -31.04 16.29
CA TYR A 386 2.24 -32.17 17.16
C TYR A 386 2.33 -33.58 16.50
N GLU A 387 2.45 -34.62 17.33
CA GLU A 387 3.38 -35.75 17.16
C GLU A 387 3.00 -36.85 16.13
N GLN A 388 1.96 -36.68 15.33
CA GLN A 388 1.45 -37.76 14.49
C GLN A 388 2.40 -38.10 13.34
N THR A 389 2.59 -39.39 13.07
CA THR A 389 3.53 -39.90 12.06
C THR A 389 2.91 -40.08 10.67
N ALA A 390 1.59 -40.27 10.59
CA ALA A 390 0.84 -40.40 9.36
C ALA A 390 -0.58 -39.83 9.55
N LEU A 391 -1.19 -39.37 8.46
CA LEU A 391 -2.60 -38.97 8.41
C LEU A 391 -3.35 -39.90 7.45
N GLN A 392 -4.37 -40.61 7.93
CA GLN A 392 -5.14 -41.54 7.09
C GLN A 392 -6.33 -40.83 6.42
N GLY A 393 -6.59 -41.18 5.16
CA GLY A 393 -7.69 -40.60 4.38
C GLY A 393 -7.33 -40.27 2.93
N GLU A 394 -8.12 -39.40 2.33
CA GLU A 394 -7.98 -38.90 0.95
C GLU A 394 -8.62 -37.50 0.93
N VAL A 395 -7.91 -36.49 0.44
CA VAL A 395 -8.42 -35.11 0.37
C VAL A 395 -8.08 -34.51 -1.01
N SER A 396 -9.11 -34.39 -1.84
CA SER A 396 -9.03 -33.81 -3.19
C SER A 396 -9.24 -32.28 -3.20
N ASN A 397 -9.12 -31.64 -4.37
CA ASN A 397 -9.36 -30.22 -4.63
C ASN A 397 -8.50 -29.17 -3.87
N VAL A 398 -7.63 -29.60 -2.96
CA VAL A 398 -6.62 -28.75 -2.31
C VAL A 398 -5.64 -28.20 -3.36
N HIS A 399 -5.56 -26.87 -3.47
CA HIS A 399 -4.59 -26.22 -4.36
C HIS A 399 -3.25 -25.98 -3.64
N GLY A 400 -3.32 -25.59 -2.37
CA GLY A 400 -2.15 -25.34 -1.53
C GLY A 400 -2.22 -26.01 -0.15
N LEU A 401 -1.07 -26.51 0.31
CA LEU A 401 -0.84 -27.13 1.61
C LEU A 401 0.33 -26.41 2.28
N SER A 402 0.23 -26.10 3.58
CA SER A 402 1.25 -25.29 4.26
C SER A 402 1.47 -25.73 5.71
N LEU A 403 2.45 -26.61 5.87
CA LEU A 403 2.86 -27.29 7.08
C LEU A 403 3.89 -26.46 7.87
N PHE A 404 3.79 -26.43 9.21
CA PHE A 404 4.72 -25.72 10.09
C PHE A 404 4.99 -26.54 11.37
N GLY A 405 6.25 -26.92 11.62
CA GLY A 405 6.71 -27.47 12.89
C GLY A 405 6.40 -28.96 13.14
N PHE A 406 6.73 -29.86 12.20
CA PHE A 406 6.54 -31.30 12.37
C PHE A 406 7.85 -32.08 12.40
N ASN A 407 8.11 -32.78 13.50
CA ASN A 407 9.31 -33.60 13.64
C ASN A 407 9.07 -35.10 13.33
N LYS A 408 7.84 -35.49 12.93
CA LYS A 408 7.39 -36.90 12.88
C LYS A 408 6.52 -37.29 11.67
N LEU A 409 5.84 -36.36 11.00
CA LEU A 409 4.88 -36.67 9.92
C LEU A 409 5.60 -37.05 8.63
N SER A 410 5.54 -38.34 8.25
CA SER A 410 6.25 -38.88 7.09
C SER A 410 5.34 -39.21 5.89
N ASP A 411 4.12 -39.69 6.13
CA ASP A 411 3.13 -39.99 5.08
C ASP A 411 2.16 -38.82 4.87
N LEU A 412 2.13 -38.33 3.63
CA LEU A 412 1.26 -37.26 3.13
C LEU A 412 0.52 -37.65 1.84
N SER A 413 0.40 -38.96 1.56
CA SER A 413 -0.34 -39.52 0.42
C SER A 413 -1.78 -38.98 0.29
N LEU A 414 -2.40 -38.69 1.44
CA LEU A 414 -3.69 -38.02 1.59
C LEU A 414 -3.84 -36.69 0.81
N PHE A 415 -2.73 -36.00 0.51
CA PHE A 415 -2.68 -34.71 -0.20
C PHE A 415 -2.11 -34.80 -1.63
N ALA A 416 -2.13 -35.99 -2.25
CA ALA A 416 -1.70 -36.15 -3.63
C ALA A 416 -2.45 -35.19 -4.59
N GLY A 417 -1.72 -34.51 -5.48
CA GLY A 417 -2.28 -33.56 -6.45
C GLY A 417 -2.24 -32.06 -6.08
N VAL A 418 -1.76 -31.72 -4.87
CA VAL A 418 -1.50 -30.32 -4.46
C VAL A 418 -0.47 -29.62 -5.37
N GLN A 419 -0.61 -28.30 -5.56
CA GLN A 419 0.20 -27.51 -6.51
C GLN A 419 1.11 -26.43 -5.88
N ASP A 420 0.79 -25.91 -4.69
CA ASP A 420 1.68 -25.05 -3.86
C ASP A 420 1.86 -25.73 -2.49
N LEU A 421 3.04 -26.29 -2.22
CA LEU A 421 3.37 -26.98 -0.97
C LEU A 421 4.38 -26.16 -0.20
N ARG A 422 4.06 -25.84 1.05
CA ARG A 422 4.98 -25.18 1.97
C ARG A 422 5.15 -26.00 3.23
N VAL A 423 6.38 -26.03 3.74
CA VAL A 423 6.81 -26.86 4.85
C VAL A 423 7.88 -26.09 5.60
N ALA A 424 7.55 -25.54 6.77
CA ALA A 424 8.52 -24.90 7.64
C ALA A 424 8.96 -25.89 8.72
N VAL A 425 10.22 -26.33 8.64
CA VAL A 425 10.88 -27.29 9.55
C VAL A 425 10.15 -28.64 9.60
N CYS A 426 10.60 -29.56 8.75
CA CYS A 426 10.27 -30.99 8.82
C CYS A 426 11.51 -31.87 8.69
N ARG A 427 11.45 -33.10 9.21
CA ARG A 427 12.51 -34.12 9.06
C ARG A 427 11.89 -35.45 8.65
N GLY A 428 12.42 -36.05 7.59
CA GLY A 428 12.02 -37.39 7.15
C GLY A 428 10.72 -37.45 6.34
N MET A 429 10.29 -36.33 5.75
CA MET A 429 9.08 -36.25 4.93
C MET A 429 9.30 -36.85 3.54
N ASP A 430 8.34 -37.62 3.03
CA ASP A 430 8.33 -38.09 1.64
C ASP A 430 7.51 -37.15 0.74
N LEU A 431 8.13 -36.66 -0.33
CA LEU A 431 7.50 -35.80 -1.33
C LEU A 431 6.90 -36.57 -2.52
N THR A 432 7.11 -37.89 -2.60
CA THR A 432 6.67 -38.73 -3.74
C THR A 432 5.18 -38.60 -4.11
N PRO A 433 4.22 -38.40 -3.18
CA PRO A 433 2.81 -38.16 -3.54
C PRO A 433 2.53 -36.89 -4.33
N PHE A 434 3.42 -35.89 -4.31
CA PHE A 434 3.18 -34.55 -4.85
C PHE A 434 3.57 -34.40 -6.33
N THR A 435 3.31 -35.40 -7.16
CA THR A 435 3.70 -35.41 -8.60
C THR A 435 3.07 -34.32 -9.48
N ALA A 436 2.12 -33.54 -8.96
CA ALA A 436 1.49 -32.41 -9.64
C ALA A 436 2.05 -31.03 -9.21
N LEU A 437 3.09 -31.01 -8.37
CA LEU A 437 3.55 -29.81 -7.68
C LEU A 437 4.19 -28.78 -8.62
N LYS A 438 3.82 -27.51 -8.46
CA LYS A 438 4.35 -26.38 -9.24
C LYS A 438 5.14 -25.40 -8.40
N ARG A 439 4.85 -25.33 -7.10
CA ARG A 439 5.60 -24.54 -6.15
C ARG A 439 5.91 -25.34 -4.90
N LEU A 440 7.17 -25.30 -4.48
CA LEU A 440 7.64 -25.89 -3.24
C LEU A 440 8.34 -24.80 -2.40
N VAL A 441 8.00 -24.69 -1.13
CA VAL A 441 8.74 -23.90 -0.14
C VAL A 441 9.04 -24.81 1.05
N PHE A 442 10.15 -25.54 0.99
CA PHE A 442 10.50 -26.59 1.95
C PHE A 442 11.61 -26.13 2.90
N GLY A 443 11.55 -26.57 4.15
CA GLY A 443 12.63 -26.37 5.11
C GLY A 443 12.85 -27.59 5.99
N GLY A 444 14.12 -28.00 6.14
CA GLY A 444 14.52 -29.24 6.79
C GLY A 444 14.76 -30.40 5.82
N ILE A 445 14.75 -31.64 6.33
CA ILE A 445 15.33 -32.83 5.66
C ILE A 445 14.24 -33.69 4.99
N VAL A 446 14.45 -34.02 3.71
CA VAL A 446 13.58 -34.87 2.88
C VAL A 446 14.05 -36.33 2.91
N ALA A 447 13.15 -37.29 3.13
CA ALA A 447 13.46 -38.73 3.06
C ALA A 447 13.17 -39.36 1.68
N GLY A 448 12.23 -38.80 0.91
CA GLY A 448 11.79 -39.36 -0.37
C GLY A 448 11.21 -38.31 -1.31
N GLY A 449 11.04 -38.65 -2.59
CA GLY A 449 10.47 -37.74 -3.58
C GLY A 449 11.41 -36.64 -4.09
N GLN A 450 12.73 -36.83 -4.03
CA GLN A 450 13.73 -35.89 -4.57
C GLN A 450 13.52 -35.57 -6.07
N SER A 451 12.94 -36.49 -6.85
CA SER A 451 12.51 -36.23 -8.24
C SER A 451 11.37 -35.21 -8.35
N VAL A 452 10.48 -35.12 -7.36
CA VAL A 452 9.42 -34.10 -7.31
C VAL A 452 10.03 -32.71 -7.06
N ILE A 453 11.10 -32.61 -6.25
CA ILE A 453 11.86 -31.37 -6.08
C ILE A 453 12.49 -30.94 -7.41
N ALA A 454 13.03 -31.90 -8.17
CA ALA A 454 13.66 -31.64 -9.48
C ALA A 454 12.68 -31.06 -10.52
N ASP A 455 11.42 -31.49 -10.54
CA ASP A 455 10.45 -31.16 -11.60
C ASP A 455 9.50 -29.98 -11.27
N VAL A 456 9.62 -29.37 -10.09
CA VAL A 456 8.83 -28.19 -9.66
C VAL A 456 9.17 -26.92 -10.46
N ASP A 457 8.17 -26.08 -10.74
CA ASP A 457 8.31 -24.81 -11.50
C ASP A 457 8.97 -23.66 -10.68
N ASP A 458 8.69 -23.60 -9.37
CA ASP A 458 9.09 -22.53 -8.42
C ASP A 458 9.51 -23.18 -7.08
N VAL A 459 10.82 -23.39 -6.88
CA VAL A 459 11.37 -24.11 -5.73
C VAL A 459 12.11 -23.17 -4.77
N CYS A 460 11.81 -23.28 -3.48
CA CYS A 460 12.50 -22.62 -2.39
C CYS A 460 12.84 -23.66 -1.33
N LEU A 461 14.12 -23.85 -1.03
CA LEU A 461 14.64 -24.79 -0.04
C LEU A 461 15.34 -24.01 1.10
N ASN A 462 15.20 -24.46 2.34
CA ASN A 462 15.73 -23.77 3.52
C ASN A 462 16.31 -24.76 4.56
N SER A 463 17.64 -24.82 4.69
CA SER A 463 18.32 -25.84 5.52
C SER A 463 17.86 -27.26 5.18
N SER A 464 17.98 -27.59 3.89
CA SER A 464 17.47 -28.83 3.30
C SER A 464 18.55 -29.57 2.55
N SER A 465 18.62 -30.88 2.73
CA SER A 465 19.49 -31.74 1.93
C SER A 465 18.87 -32.08 0.58
N LEU A 466 19.71 -31.96 -0.45
CA LEU A 466 19.37 -32.21 -1.84
C LEU A 466 20.17 -33.43 -2.33
N VAL A 467 19.52 -34.32 -3.07
CA VAL A 467 20.15 -35.52 -3.65
C VAL A 467 20.10 -35.49 -5.18
N THR A 468 19.21 -34.66 -5.76
CA THR A 468 19.18 -34.41 -7.20
C THR A 468 20.22 -33.35 -7.60
N SER A 469 21.12 -33.69 -8.53
CA SER A 469 22.07 -32.75 -9.13
C SER A 469 21.46 -31.84 -10.20
N THR A 470 20.13 -31.82 -10.35
CA THR A 470 19.44 -30.95 -11.30
C THR A 470 18.10 -30.48 -10.74
N LEU A 471 17.81 -29.19 -10.94
CA LEU A 471 16.51 -28.58 -10.70
C LEU A 471 15.99 -27.96 -12.00
N ASN A 472 14.86 -28.46 -12.51
CA ASN A 472 14.20 -28.00 -13.73
C ASN A 472 13.36 -26.72 -13.53
N ALA A 473 13.39 -26.13 -12.33
CA ALA A 473 12.62 -24.96 -11.94
C ALA A 473 13.02 -23.69 -12.69
N LYS A 474 12.04 -22.78 -12.86
CA LYS A 474 12.25 -21.43 -13.42
C LYS A 474 12.65 -20.41 -12.36
N ARG A 475 12.21 -20.66 -11.12
CA ARG A 475 12.56 -19.88 -9.93
C ARG A 475 13.19 -20.84 -8.93
N VAL A 476 14.43 -20.58 -8.54
CA VAL A 476 15.20 -21.38 -7.58
C VAL A 476 15.61 -20.47 -6.45
N CYS A 477 15.28 -20.84 -5.21
CA CYS A 477 15.78 -20.19 -4.02
C CYS A 477 16.37 -21.24 -3.09
N LEU A 478 17.67 -21.17 -2.83
CA LEU A 478 18.40 -22.04 -1.92
C LEU A 478 18.81 -21.19 -0.74
N ARG A 479 18.41 -21.57 0.47
CA ARG A 479 18.62 -20.79 1.69
C ARG A 479 19.23 -21.66 2.77
N ASN A 480 20.22 -21.14 3.48
CA ASN A 480 20.69 -21.69 4.74
C ASN A 480 21.10 -23.18 4.58
N MET A 481 21.59 -23.56 3.39
CA MET A 481 21.95 -24.93 3.01
C MET A 481 23.42 -25.17 3.35
N HIS A 482 23.69 -26.23 4.12
CA HIS A 482 25.05 -26.71 4.30
C HIS A 482 25.59 -27.23 2.97
N LEU A 483 26.79 -26.82 2.59
CA LEU A 483 27.40 -27.13 1.28
C LEU A 483 27.55 -28.66 1.07
N VAL A 484 27.86 -29.37 2.16
CA VAL A 484 27.99 -30.85 2.23
C VAL A 484 26.67 -31.58 1.91
N ASP A 485 25.52 -30.94 2.14
CA ASP A 485 24.17 -31.52 1.98
C ASP A 485 23.61 -31.35 0.55
N ALA A 486 24.41 -30.87 -0.41
CA ALA A 486 24.01 -30.66 -1.80
C ALA A 486 25.02 -31.25 -2.80
N PRO A 487 24.56 -31.81 -3.93
CA PRO A 487 25.46 -32.35 -4.96
C PRO A 487 26.16 -31.23 -5.71
N SER A 488 27.47 -31.36 -5.91
CA SER A 488 28.25 -30.51 -6.80
C SER A 488 28.66 -31.27 -8.08
N PRO A 489 28.53 -30.67 -9.28
CA PRO A 489 27.83 -29.42 -9.55
C PRO A 489 26.30 -29.58 -9.46
N LEU A 490 25.61 -28.50 -9.10
CA LEU A 490 24.15 -28.40 -9.13
C LEU A 490 23.69 -27.68 -10.41
N HIS A 491 23.07 -28.41 -11.34
CA HIS A 491 22.63 -27.85 -12.63
C HIS A 491 21.23 -27.20 -12.54
N LEU A 492 21.09 -25.95 -13.01
CA LEU A 492 19.83 -25.18 -12.97
C LEU A 492 19.30 -24.80 -14.38
N PRO A 493 19.16 -25.74 -15.33
CA PRO A 493 19.10 -25.46 -16.78
C PRO A 493 17.93 -24.59 -17.27
N ASN A 494 16.83 -24.49 -16.50
CA ASN A 494 15.64 -23.72 -16.87
C ASN A 494 15.45 -22.43 -16.03
N ALA A 495 16.33 -22.18 -15.06
CA ALA A 495 16.14 -21.12 -14.09
C ALA A 495 16.36 -19.73 -14.72
N THR A 496 15.45 -18.79 -14.50
CA THR A 496 15.67 -17.38 -14.84
C THR A 496 15.76 -16.48 -13.62
N HIS A 497 15.23 -16.94 -12.47
CA HIS A 497 15.38 -16.28 -11.18
C HIS A 497 16.07 -17.23 -10.21
N ILE A 498 17.23 -16.84 -9.69
CA ILE A 498 18.04 -17.66 -8.78
C ILE A 498 18.37 -16.81 -7.55
N GLU A 499 18.10 -17.33 -6.36
CA GLU A 499 18.41 -16.70 -5.07
C GLU A 499 19.18 -17.68 -4.19
N LEU A 500 20.49 -17.48 -4.04
CA LEU A 500 21.33 -18.26 -3.14
C LEU A 500 21.53 -17.45 -1.86
N ARG A 501 21.21 -18.03 -0.70
CA ARG A 501 21.56 -17.50 0.62
C ARG A 501 22.36 -18.53 1.39
N PHE A 502 23.55 -18.14 1.79
CA PHE A 502 24.38 -18.86 2.74
C PHE A 502 24.28 -18.08 4.06
N ASP A 503 23.91 -18.76 5.14
CA ASP A 503 24.10 -18.20 6.48
C ASP A 503 25.60 -18.11 6.77
N GLU A 504 25.99 -17.25 7.70
CA GLU A 504 27.28 -17.36 8.40
C GLU A 504 27.49 -18.83 8.83
N LEU A 505 28.56 -19.44 8.33
CA LEU A 505 28.94 -20.78 8.74
C LEU A 505 29.46 -20.70 10.18
N ASP A 506 29.10 -21.68 11.02
CA ASP A 506 29.67 -21.83 12.36
C ASP A 506 31.21 -21.75 12.28
N PRO A 507 31.87 -20.73 12.85
CA PRO A 507 33.28 -20.45 12.58
C PRO A 507 34.23 -21.53 13.11
N ASP A 508 33.77 -22.40 14.01
CA ASP A 508 34.52 -23.59 14.43
C ASP A 508 34.51 -24.70 13.35
N HIS A 509 33.53 -24.70 12.43
CA HIS A 509 33.47 -25.62 11.29
C HIS A 509 34.46 -25.24 10.19
N ASN A 510 35.74 -25.52 10.46
CA ASN A 510 36.84 -25.59 9.50
C ASN A 510 36.68 -26.80 8.54
N ALA A 511 35.48 -26.98 7.98
CA ALA A 511 35.28 -27.83 6.82
C ALA A 511 36.07 -27.20 5.67
N ALA A 512 37.00 -27.97 5.09
CA ALA A 512 37.82 -27.49 3.99
C ALA A 512 36.93 -27.06 2.81
N GLU A 513 37.50 -26.22 1.94
CA GLU A 513 36.88 -25.53 0.79
C GLU A 513 36.25 -26.49 -0.25
N ASP A 514 35.17 -27.19 0.12
CA ASP A 514 34.48 -28.15 -0.74
C ASP A 514 33.80 -27.41 -1.89
N ASP A 515 34.24 -27.69 -3.12
CA ASP A 515 33.86 -27.05 -4.39
C ASP A 515 32.33 -27.13 -4.67
N PHE A 516 31.49 -26.32 -4.03
CA PHE A 516 30.06 -26.24 -4.33
C PHE A 516 29.80 -25.40 -5.60
N ALA A 517 29.89 -26.04 -6.76
CA ALA A 517 29.64 -25.42 -8.05
C ALA A 517 28.14 -25.42 -8.38
N VAL A 518 27.64 -24.27 -8.87
CA VAL A 518 26.28 -24.15 -9.41
C VAL A 518 26.36 -23.83 -10.90
N ASP A 519 25.85 -24.74 -11.72
CA ASP A 519 25.82 -24.63 -13.18
C ASP A 519 24.61 -23.80 -13.62
N LEU A 520 24.87 -22.52 -13.89
CA LEU A 520 23.85 -21.53 -14.24
C LEU A 520 23.57 -21.52 -15.76
N PRO A 521 22.31 -21.30 -16.18
CA PRO A 521 21.96 -21.13 -17.59
C PRO A 521 22.47 -19.79 -18.13
N PRO A 522 22.62 -19.64 -19.46
CA PRO A 522 23.28 -18.48 -20.06
C PRO A 522 22.52 -17.15 -19.91
N GLY A 523 21.20 -17.16 -19.72
CA GLY A 523 20.39 -15.94 -19.63
C GLY A 523 19.52 -15.92 -18.39
N LEU A 524 19.86 -15.08 -17.41
CA LEU A 524 19.09 -14.89 -16.19
C LEU A 524 18.28 -13.58 -16.22
N ASP A 525 17.05 -13.60 -15.70
CA ASP A 525 16.28 -12.40 -15.38
C ASP A 525 16.79 -11.75 -14.08
N LYS A 526 17.08 -12.55 -13.06
CA LYS A 526 17.64 -12.10 -11.78
C LYS A 526 18.50 -13.18 -11.10
N LEU A 527 19.69 -12.78 -10.67
CA LEU A 527 20.53 -13.49 -9.71
C LEU A 527 20.52 -12.75 -8.37
N VAL A 528 20.39 -13.46 -7.26
CA VAL A 528 20.56 -12.92 -5.90
C VAL A 528 21.58 -13.78 -5.18
N LEU A 529 22.57 -13.15 -4.58
CA LEU A 529 23.58 -13.79 -3.76
C LEU A 529 23.58 -13.11 -2.40
N VAL A 530 23.23 -13.83 -1.34
CA VAL A 530 23.35 -13.40 0.05
C VAL A 530 24.42 -14.26 0.70
N HIS A 531 25.46 -13.64 1.24
CA HIS A 531 26.59 -14.34 1.85
C HIS A 531 27.03 -13.66 3.16
N GLY A 532 27.28 -14.46 4.20
CA GLY A 532 27.53 -14.00 5.57
C GLY A 532 28.87 -13.30 5.81
N ASP A 533 29.93 -13.74 5.13
CA ASP A 533 31.26 -13.13 5.21
C ASP A 533 31.78 -12.76 3.80
N THR A 534 32.44 -13.71 3.13
CA THR A 534 33.14 -13.50 1.84
C THR A 534 32.50 -14.27 0.70
N LEU A 535 32.51 -13.74 -0.52
CA LEU A 535 32.12 -14.52 -1.70
C LEU A 535 33.05 -15.74 -1.83
N GLY A 536 32.49 -16.95 -1.62
CA GLY A 536 33.23 -18.20 -1.66
C GLY A 536 33.97 -18.41 -2.99
N PRO A 537 35.04 -19.23 -3.01
CA PRO A 537 36.23 -19.06 -3.87
C PRO A 537 36.03 -18.99 -5.39
N GLU A 538 34.86 -19.34 -5.93
CA GLU A 538 34.43 -18.84 -7.23
C GLU A 538 32.95 -18.45 -7.27
N LEU A 539 32.66 -17.21 -7.68
CA LEU A 539 31.34 -16.81 -8.15
C LEU A 539 30.82 -17.73 -9.28
N PRO A 540 29.55 -18.20 -9.22
CA PRO A 540 29.03 -19.13 -10.20
C PRO A 540 28.92 -18.51 -11.60
N ARG A 541 29.19 -19.30 -12.64
CA ARG A 541 29.54 -18.79 -13.97
C ARG A 541 28.32 -18.75 -14.92
N PHE A 542 27.71 -17.58 -15.15
CA PHE A 542 26.51 -17.38 -16.02
C PHE A 542 26.77 -16.41 -17.20
N GLU A 543 26.36 -16.69 -18.44
CA GLU A 543 26.74 -15.83 -19.60
C GLU A 543 26.29 -14.35 -19.44
N HIS A 544 25.02 -14.09 -19.12
CA HIS A 544 24.48 -12.75 -18.81
C HIS A 544 23.30 -12.81 -17.82
N ALA A 545 23.16 -11.82 -16.94
CA ALA A 545 22.00 -11.63 -16.08
C ALA A 545 21.45 -10.20 -16.14
N ARG A 546 20.14 -10.03 -16.27
CA ARG A 546 19.53 -8.68 -16.35
C ARG A 546 19.63 -7.90 -15.04
N GLU A 547 19.60 -8.58 -13.90
CA GLU A 547 19.85 -7.99 -12.57
C GLU A 547 20.65 -8.97 -11.72
N ALA A 548 21.75 -8.52 -11.13
CA ALA A 548 22.38 -9.18 -9.98
C ALA A 548 22.09 -8.35 -8.72
N ASP A 549 21.80 -9.02 -7.60
CA ASP A 549 21.48 -8.41 -6.31
C ASP A 549 22.34 -9.10 -5.24
N LEU A 550 23.43 -8.43 -4.87
CA LEU A 550 24.40 -8.92 -3.90
C LEU A 550 24.04 -8.38 -2.52
N GLN A 551 23.99 -9.24 -1.52
CA GLN A 551 23.97 -8.88 -0.10
C GLN A 551 25.21 -9.50 0.54
N LEU A 552 26.11 -8.65 0.98
CA LEU A 552 27.46 -9.00 1.39
C LEU A 552 27.77 -8.28 2.70
N CYS A 553 28.50 -8.94 3.60
CA CYS A 553 29.04 -8.26 4.78
C CYS A 553 30.40 -7.62 4.43
N ASP A 554 31.33 -8.39 3.85
CA ASP A 554 32.58 -7.84 3.31
C ASP A 554 32.42 -7.13 1.96
N VAL A 555 33.37 -6.22 1.67
CA VAL A 555 33.53 -5.63 0.33
C VAL A 555 34.10 -6.68 -0.64
N PRO A 556 33.39 -7.04 -1.73
CA PRO A 556 33.82 -8.09 -2.66
C PRO A 556 35.04 -7.66 -3.48
N ASP A 557 35.83 -8.62 -3.98
CA ASP A 557 37.08 -8.29 -4.65
C ASP A 557 36.86 -7.50 -5.96
N VAL A 558 37.86 -6.70 -6.31
CA VAL A 558 37.90 -5.86 -7.51
C VAL A 558 37.76 -6.72 -8.79
N ALA A 559 38.32 -7.93 -8.84
CA ALA A 559 38.16 -8.84 -9.97
C ALA A 559 36.75 -9.44 -10.04
N GLU A 560 36.12 -9.74 -8.90
CA GLU A 560 34.75 -10.27 -8.81
C GLU A 560 33.71 -9.23 -9.24
N LEU A 561 33.81 -8.00 -8.71
CA LEU A 561 32.96 -6.88 -9.14
C LEU A 561 33.13 -6.61 -10.63
N ALA A 562 34.35 -6.63 -11.15
CA ALA A 562 34.61 -6.49 -12.58
C ALA A 562 34.00 -7.65 -13.40
N TYR A 563 34.11 -8.88 -12.91
CA TYR A 563 33.56 -10.08 -13.56
C TYR A 563 32.03 -10.03 -13.66
N LEU A 564 31.33 -9.70 -12.57
CA LEU A 564 29.88 -9.54 -12.56
C LEU A 564 29.46 -8.36 -13.44
N ALA A 565 30.12 -7.21 -13.31
CA ALA A 565 29.77 -5.99 -14.05
C ALA A 565 29.83 -6.13 -15.57
N HIS A 566 30.71 -6.96 -16.12
CA HIS A 566 30.77 -7.21 -17.56
C HIS A 566 29.62 -8.10 -18.10
N ARG A 567 28.78 -8.64 -17.20
CA ARG A 567 27.78 -9.68 -17.48
C ARG A 567 26.39 -9.32 -16.95
N VAL A 568 26.19 -8.07 -16.50
CA VAL A 568 24.89 -7.60 -15.98
C VAL A 568 24.47 -6.24 -16.51
N ASP A 569 23.16 -6.09 -16.79
CA ASP A 569 22.59 -4.78 -17.12
C ASP A 569 22.45 -3.88 -15.87
N LYS A 570 22.15 -4.52 -14.72
CA LYS A 570 22.02 -3.88 -13.41
C LYS A 570 22.70 -4.69 -12.32
N LEU A 571 23.43 -4.00 -11.45
CA LEU A 571 24.05 -4.54 -10.24
C LEU A 571 23.49 -3.80 -9.02
N VAL A 572 22.88 -4.52 -8.09
CA VAL A 572 22.54 -4.04 -6.74
C VAL A 572 23.58 -4.60 -5.77
N ILE A 573 24.09 -3.76 -4.88
CA ILE A 573 24.97 -4.15 -3.78
C ILE A 573 24.38 -3.61 -2.49
N ARG A 574 24.11 -4.53 -1.55
CA ARG A 574 23.78 -4.26 -0.16
C ARG A 574 25.01 -4.62 0.67
N ALA A 575 25.50 -3.68 1.45
CA ALA A 575 26.46 -3.96 2.52
C ALA A 575 25.70 -4.15 3.84
N ASP A 576 26.33 -4.71 4.87
CA ASP A 576 25.81 -4.54 6.23
C ASP A 576 26.02 -3.09 6.70
N PRO A 577 25.07 -2.46 7.41
CA PRO A 577 25.27 -1.16 8.04
C PRO A 577 26.38 -1.10 9.11
N SER A 578 26.93 -2.22 9.58
CA SER A 578 28.08 -2.22 10.51
C SER A 578 29.32 -1.55 9.90
N ASP A 579 29.68 -1.93 8.67
CA ASP A 579 31.02 -1.78 8.11
C ASP A 579 31.15 -0.69 7.03
N GLU A 580 32.34 -0.06 6.93
CA GLU A 580 32.56 1.05 5.99
C GLU A 580 32.64 0.56 4.53
N PHE A 581 31.67 0.95 3.70
CA PHE A 581 31.64 0.57 2.30
C PHE A 581 32.75 1.28 1.48
N THR A 582 33.81 0.56 1.14
CA THR A 582 34.89 1.10 0.30
C THR A 582 34.57 0.96 -1.19
N ALA A 583 34.39 2.11 -1.88
CA ALA A 583 34.00 2.17 -3.29
C ALA A 583 35.11 1.81 -4.30
N THR A 584 36.20 1.17 -3.85
CA THR A 584 37.43 0.95 -4.63
C THR A 584 37.20 0.06 -5.85
N GLY A 585 36.56 -1.09 -5.68
CA GLY A 585 36.25 -2.04 -6.76
C GLY A 585 35.27 -1.51 -7.80
N LEU A 586 34.38 -0.58 -7.41
CA LEU A 586 33.41 0.04 -8.33
C LEU A 586 34.08 0.84 -9.46
N SER A 587 35.35 1.24 -9.30
CA SER A 587 36.13 1.93 -10.33
C SER A 587 36.31 1.13 -11.63
N GLN A 588 36.21 -0.20 -11.57
CA GLN A 588 36.30 -1.09 -12.73
C GLN A 588 34.95 -1.38 -13.40
N VAL A 589 33.84 -0.95 -12.80
CA VAL A 589 32.48 -1.24 -13.30
C VAL A 589 32.15 -0.31 -14.48
N PRO A 590 31.83 -0.84 -15.68
CA PRO A 590 31.56 -0.01 -16.84
C PRO A 590 30.38 0.94 -16.64
N ASN A 591 30.51 2.19 -17.09
CA ASN A 591 29.49 3.24 -16.96
C ASN A 591 28.14 2.95 -17.66
N THR A 592 28.07 1.87 -18.44
CA THR A 592 26.86 1.31 -19.06
C THR A 592 26.01 0.48 -18.10
N VAL A 593 26.61 -0.10 -17.05
CA VAL A 593 25.92 -0.85 -16.01
C VAL A 593 25.15 0.12 -15.11
N TYR A 594 23.92 -0.23 -14.74
CA TYR A 594 23.19 0.47 -13.68
C TYR A 594 23.68 -0.06 -12.33
N VAL A 595 24.53 0.67 -11.60
CA VAL A 595 24.88 0.31 -10.23
C VAL A 595 23.92 0.99 -9.26
N CYS A 596 23.35 0.17 -8.37
CA CYS A 596 22.55 0.57 -7.23
C CYS A 596 23.29 0.14 -5.95
N LEU A 597 23.58 1.09 -5.07
CA LEU A 597 24.08 0.79 -3.73
C LEU A 597 22.92 0.99 -2.76
N ASP A 598 22.67 0.01 -1.89
CA ASP A 598 21.46 -0.09 -1.07
C ASP A 598 21.87 -0.36 0.40
N ASP A 599 21.30 0.40 1.34
CA ASP A 599 21.68 0.45 2.78
C ASP A 599 23.20 0.56 3.09
N VAL A 600 24.02 1.09 2.17
CA VAL A 600 25.50 1.13 2.35
C VAL A 600 25.97 2.23 3.30
N LYS A 601 26.84 1.90 4.26
CA LYS A 601 27.47 2.88 5.15
C LYS A 601 28.59 3.64 4.44
N CYS A 602 28.38 4.94 4.23
CA CYS A 602 29.32 5.85 3.54
C CYS A 602 29.94 6.86 4.51
N THR A 603 31.19 7.24 4.25
CA THR A 603 31.92 8.26 5.02
C THR A 603 32.17 9.54 4.20
N LYS A 604 32.74 10.55 4.86
CA LYS A 604 32.97 11.91 4.32
C LYS A 604 33.81 11.93 3.03
N THR A 605 34.60 10.88 2.77
CA THR A 605 35.53 10.75 1.65
C THR A 605 35.07 9.79 0.55
N THR A 606 33.91 9.11 0.71
CA THR A 606 33.41 8.10 -0.24
C THR A 606 32.99 8.74 -1.59
N SER A 607 33.97 8.88 -2.49
CA SER A 607 33.75 9.28 -3.88
C SER A 607 33.23 8.09 -4.69
N LEU A 608 32.08 8.25 -5.35
CA LEU A 608 31.42 7.17 -6.08
C LEU A 608 31.58 7.34 -7.61
N PRO A 609 31.90 6.27 -8.36
CA PRO A 609 32.08 6.36 -9.80
C PRO A 609 30.77 6.63 -10.57
N PRO A 610 30.83 7.12 -11.83
CA PRO A 610 29.64 7.50 -12.59
C PRO A 610 28.73 6.34 -13.02
N CYS A 611 29.11 5.08 -12.79
CA CYS A 611 28.26 3.91 -12.97
C CYS A 611 27.16 3.81 -11.89
N VAL A 612 27.37 4.39 -10.70
CA VAL A 612 26.35 4.49 -9.65
C VAL A 612 25.23 5.43 -10.09
N LYS A 613 24.03 4.88 -10.26
CA LYS A 613 22.80 5.61 -10.66
C LYS A 613 21.84 5.78 -9.49
N GLU A 614 21.96 4.94 -8.48
CA GLU A 614 21.10 4.87 -7.32
C GLU A 614 21.94 4.59 -6.08
N LEU A 615 21.72 5.37 -5.02
CA LEU A 615 22.42 5.26 -3.75
C LEU A 615 21.40 5.42 -2.62
N HIS A 616 21.27 4.40 -1.77
CA HIS A 616 20.65 4.50 -0.46
C HIS A 616 21.79 4.37 0.56
N ALA A 617 22.30 5.52 1.03
CA ALA A 617 23.42 5.58 1.95
C ALA A 617 22.94 5.71 3.39
N ILE A 618 23.49 4.88 4.28
CA ILE A 618 23.56 5.14 5.71
C ILE A 618 24.84 5.95 5.96
N VAL A 619 24.76 6.97 6.81
CA VAL A 619 25.87 7.90 7.05
C VAL A 619 25.80 8.34 8.51
N GLU A 620 26.95 8.40 9.18
CA GLU A 620 27.06 8.73 10.62
C GLU A 620 27.68 10.12 10.86
N ASP A 621 28.51 10.61 9.94
CA ASP A 621 29.31 11.84 10.07
C ASP A 621 28.90 12.98 9.11
N ASP A 622 29.23 14.23 9.49
CA ASP A 622 29.07 15.44 8.67
C ASP A 622 29.70 15.29 7.26
N VAL A 623 28.87 15.02 6.25
CA VAL A 623 29.29 14.74 4.87
C VAL A 623 29.16 15.95 3.92
N SER A 624 30.01 16.00 2.89
CA SER A 624 29.87 16.94 1.77
C SER A 624 29.27 16.22 0.57
N VAL A 625 27.98 16.43 0.33
CA VAL A 625 27.18 15.71 -0.68
C VAL A 625 27.59 15.98 -2.14
N THR A 626 28.61 16.82 -2.35
CA THR A 626 29.28 17.09 -3.63
C THR A 626 29.83 15.84 -4.32
N CYS A 627 30.33 14.87 -3.55
CA CYS A 627 30.85 13.60 -4.08
C CYS A 627 29.78 12.68 -4.71
N TRP A 628 28.49 12.99 -4.46
CA TRP A 628 27.34 12.25 -4.97
C TRP A 628 26.50 13.07 -5.96
N SER A 629 27.03 14.19 -6.45
CA SER A 629 26.33 15.16 -7.31
C SER A 629 25.77 14.58 -8.62
N HIS A 630 26.37 13.50 -9.15
CA HIS A 630 25.98 12.84 -10.40
C HIS A 630 24.87 11.78 -10.27
N ILE A 631 24.47 11.39 -9.05
CA ILE A 631 23.61 10.23 -8.82
C ILE A 631 22.12 10.64 -8.92
N PRO A 632 21.36 10.25 -9.96
CA PRO A 632 20.00 10.79 -10.18
C PRO A 632 18.94 10.35 -9.16
N LEU A 633 19.16 9.22 -8.47
CA LEU A 633 18.32 8.72 -7.37
C LEU A 633 19.17 8.61 -6.09
N LEU A 634 18.88 9.44 -5.09
CA LEU A 634 19.66 9.49 -3.85
C LEU A 634 18.73 9.37 -2.64
N SER A 635 19.03 8.46 -1.73
CA SER A 635 18.46 8.37 -0.39
C SER A 635 19.59 8.48 0.64
N LEU A 636 19.45 9.40 1.60
CA LEU A 636 20.38 9.57 2.72
C LEU A 636 19.66 9.25 4.02
N THR A 637 20.22 8.38 4.84
CA THR A 637 19.76 8.06 6.19
C THR A 637 20.92 8.30 7.15
N GLY A 638 20.71 9.10 8.19
CA GLY A 638 21.71 9.35 9.23
C GLY A 638 21.11 10.05 10.43
N TRP A 639 21.74 10.00 11.60
CA TRP A 639 21.17 10.57 12.82
C TRP A 639 21.86 11.88 13.20
N CYS A 640 21.15 13.01 13.05
CA CYS A 640 21.61 14.36 13.43
C CYS A 640 22.83 14.92 12.66
N MET A 641 23.29 14.27 11.60
CA MET A 641 24.39 14.78 10.74
C MET A 641 24.06 16.10 10.05
N ARG A 642 25.05 16.97 9.80
CA ARG A 642 24.92 18.10 8.88
C ARG A 642 25.34 17.73 7.46
N ALA A 643 24.39 17.77 6.53
CA ALA A 643 24.69 17.73 5.10
C ALA A 643 25.23 19.09 4.64
N SER A 644 26.51 19.15 4.31
CA SER A 644 27.16 20.35 3.77
C SER A 644 27.06 20.42 2.24
N ASN A 645 27.07 21.64 1.69
CA ASN A 645 26.94 21.93 0.25
C ASN A 645 25.60 21.50 -0.37
N MET A 646 24.48 21.83 0.28
CA MET A 646 23.11 21.43 -0.09
C MET A 646 22.73 21.63 -1.57
N GLY A 647 23.23 22.68 -2.24
CA GLY A 647 22.97 22.91 -3.67
C GLY A 647 23.48 21.80 -4.61
N ALA A 648 24.37 20.91 -4.15
CA ALA A 648 24.75 19.71 -4.89
C ALA A 648 23.67 18.61 -4.86
N LEU A 649 22.61 18.75 -4.04
CA LEU A 649 21.43 17.87 -4.01
C LEU A 649 20.31 18.35 -4.96
N SER A 650 20.49 19.47 -5.65
CA SER A 650 19.56 19.93 -6.70
C SER A 650 19.60 19.03 -7.94
N GLY A 651 18.59 19.15 -8.81
CA GLY A 651 18.56 18.52 -10.14
C GLY A 651 18.30 17.00 -10.14
N ARG A 652 17.77 16.45 -9.04
CA ARG A 652 17.60 14.99 -8.86
C ARG A 652 16.22 14.50 -9.29
N ARG A 653 16.17 13.34 -9.92
CA ARG A 653 14.90 12.64 -10.22
C ARG A 653 14.24 12.10 -8.94
N GLN A 654 15.05 11.74 -7.94
CA GLN A 654 14.56 11.40 -6.61
C GLN A 654 15.61 11.74 -5.56
N LEU A 655 15.20 12.50 -4.55
CA LEU A 655 15.96 12.77 -3.33
C LEU A 655 15.11 12.34 -2.13
N ARG A 656 15.63 11.44 -1.30
CA ARG A 656 15.07 11.05 -0.01
C ARG A 656 16.10 11.39 1.07
N MET A 657 15.66 11.96 2.18
CA MET A 657 16.52 12.24 3.34
C MET A 657 15.79 11.86 4.62
N SER A 658 16.50 11.18 5.52
CA SER A 658 15.99 10.63 6.77
C SER A 658 16.95 10.99 7.92
N GLY A 659 16.51 11.81 8.88
CA GLY A 659 17.30 12.17 10.08
C GLY A 659 18.39 13.25 9.90
N VAL A 660 18.50 13.82 8.69
CA VAL A 660 19.60 14.74 8.29
C VAL A 660 19.33 16.20 8.66
N VAL A 661 20.30 16.91 9.23
CA VAL A 661 20.32 18.37 9.40
C VAL A 661 20.64 19.04 8.07
N LEU A 662 19.74 19.91 7.61
CA LEU A 662 19.78 20.61 6.32
C LEU A 662 20.14 22.09 6.55
N ASP A 663 20.97 22.66 5.67
CA ASP A 663 21.30 24.10 5.69
C ASP A 663 21.54 24.64 4.27
N GLY A 664 20.54 25.32 3.69
CA GLY A 664 20.62 25.93 2.36
C GLY A 664 19.39 25.71 1.46
N GLU A 665 19.60 25.67 0.13
CA GLU A 665 18.53 25.51 -0.88
C GLU A 665 18.66 24.18 -1.64
N ILE A 666 17.52 23.53 -1.92
CA ILE A 666 17.38 22.40 -2.86
C ILE A 666 16.42 22.82 -3.97
N SER A 667 16.86 22.65 -5.22
CA SER A 667 16.14 23.09 -6.42
C SER A 667 16.00 22.01 -7.49
N ASP A 668 15.07 22.19 -8.43
CA ASP A 668 15.01 21.46 -9.71
C ASP A 668 14.87 19.93 -9.59
N CYS A 669 14.20 19.43 -8.54
CA CYS A 669 14.04 18.00 -8.28
C CYS A 669 12.63 17.49 -8.67
N ASP A 670 12.54 16.32 -9.30
CA ASP A 670 11.23 15.72 -9.58
C ASP A 670 10.52 15.29 -8.29
N HIS A 671 11.23 14.59 -7.40
CA HIS A 671 10.67 14.08 -6.14
C HIS A 671 11.64 14.34 -4.98
N VAL A 672 11.18 15.04 -3.94
CA VAL A 672 11.89 15.23 -2.67
C VAL A 672 11.05 14.68 -1.53
N THR A 673 11.62 13.80 -0.72
CA THR A 673 10.99 13.21 0.48
C THR A 673 11.87 13.41 1.71
N LEU A 674 11.33 14.04 2.75
CA LEU A 674 12.03 14.28 4.02
C LEU A 674 11.34 13.51 5.14
N CYS A 675 12.09 12.86 6.02
CA CYS A 675 11.64 12.29 7.30
C CYS A 675 12.71 12.61 8.36
N ASP A 676 12.32 12.89 9.61
CA ASP A 676 13.24 13.07 10.76
C ASP A 676 14.42 14.07 10.61
N CYS A 677 14.51 14.82 9.50
CA CYS A 677 15.42 15.93 9.23
C CYS A 677 15.30 17.15 10.17
N HIS A 678 16.36 17.95 10.25
CA HIS A 678 16.47 19.15 11.11
C HIS A 678 17.10 20.33 10.33
N GLY A 679 17.30 21.49 10.97
CA GLY A 679 18.00 22.63 10.37
C GLY A 679 17.09 23.63 9.66
N SER A 680 17.58 24.36 8.66
CA SER A 680 16.82 25.36 7.89
C SER A 680 16.99 25.17 6.39
N VAL A 681 15.90 25.13 5.62
CA VAL A 681 15.97 24.82 4.19
C VAL A 681 14.97 25.61 3.35
N VAL A 682 15.40 25.89 2.11
CA VAL A 682 14.62 26.48 1.04
C VAL A 682 14.39 25.43 -0.06
N PHE A 683 13.19 25.42 -0.64
CA PHE A 683 12.82 24.57 -1.75
C PHE A 683 12.34 25.39 -2.96
N SER A 684 12.80 25.05 -4.16
CA SER A 684 12.39 25.70 -5.42
C SER A 684 12.25 24.69 -6.57
N HIS A 685 11.30 24.93 -7.48
CA HIS A 685 11.12 24.15 -8.72
C HIS A 685 10.99 22.62 -8.53
N ILE A 686 10.16 22.17 -7.58
CA ILE A 686 9.99 20.74 -7.26
C ILE A 686 8.67 20.19 -7.83
N THR A 687 8.69 19.05 -8.52
CA THR A 687 7.44 18.42 -9.00
C THR A 687 6.62 17.83 -7.84
N TRP A 688 7.25 17.06 -6.94
CA TRP A 688 6.63 16.50 -5.75
C TRP A 688 7.51 16.67 -4.50
N LEU A 689 7.08 17.49 -3.55
CA LEU A 689 7.69 17.62 -2.22
C LEU A 689 6.83 16.89 -1.18
N SER A 690 7.43 15.99 -0.41
CA SER A 690 6.78 15.29 0.70
C SER A 690 7.59 15.47 1.98
N VAL A 691 6.97 15.98 3.04
CA VAL A 691 7.61 16.16 4.35
C VAL A 691 6.85 15.34 5.39
N GLY A 692 7.57 14.40 6.00
CA GLY A 692 7.06 13.35 6.89
C GLY A 692 6.91 13.78 8.36
N PRO A 693 6.70 12.80 9.26
CA PRO A 693 6.25 13.04 10.62
C PRO A 693 7.29 13.78 11.47
N HIS A 694 6.89 14.88 12.11
CA HIS A 694 7.85 15.81 12.66
C HIS A 694 7.29 16.85 13.64
N ARG A 695 8.11 17.22 14.63
CA ARG A 695 8.04 18.59 15.18
C ARG A 695 8.75 19.56 14.22
N LEU A 696 8.05 19.99 13.17
CA LEU A 696 8.50 21.10 12.30
C LEU A 696 8.20 22.45 12.91
N ARG A 697 8.78 23.50 12.32
CA ARG A 697 8.41 24.89 12.57
C ARG A 697 8.52 25.70 11.28
N TRP A 698 7.40 25.92 10.59
CA TRP A 698 7.39 26.58 9.27
C TRP A 698 7.30 28.10 9.35
N GLY A 699 8.08 28.78 8.50
CA GLY A 699 8.21 30.24 8.46
C GLY A 699 9.55 30.70 9.09
N PRO A 700 10.05 31.88 8.67
CA PRO A 700 11.35 32.38 9.11
C PRO A 700 11.39 32.60 10.62
N ASP A 701 12.49 32.20 11.28
CA ASP A 701 12.64 32.45 12.72
C ASP A 701 12.90 33.94 12.98
N PRO A 702 12.03 34.65 13.72
CA PRO A 702 12.15 36.10 13.93
C PRO A 702 13.37 36.55 14.76
N ARG A 703 14.27 35.62 15.15
CA ARG A 703 15.52 35.92 15.86
C ARG A 703 16.72 36.06 14.93
N HIS A 704 16.68 35.52 13.72
CA HIS A 704 17.84 35.46 12.81
C HIS A 704 17.94 36.60 11.79
N THR A 705 16.91 37.45 11.66
CA THR A 705 16.84 38.53 10.63
C THR A 705 17.75 39.75 10.86
N VAL A 706 18.66 39.76 11.85
CA VAL A 706 19.51 40.93 12.17
C VAL A 706 20.94 40.53 12.60
N ALA A 707 21.81 40.15 11.65
CA ALA A 707 23.28 40.14 11.83
C ALA A 707 24.13 39.93 10.54
N GLN A 708 23.88 40.64 9.43
CA GLN A 708 24.84 40.71 8.31
C GLN A 708 24.95 42.10 7.68
N CYS A 709 25.91 42.90 8.18
CA CYS A 709 26.55 44.02 7.48
C CYS A 709 27.70 44.55 8.36
N GLY A 710 28.95 44.20 8.03
CA GLY A 710 30.11 44.54 8.88
C GLY A 710 31.42 43.95 8.38
N ALA A 711 31.87 44.41 7.21
CA ALA A 711 33.25 44.20 6.76
C ALA A 711 34.18 45.31 7.32
N ASN A 712 35.50 45.13 7.17
CA ASN A 712 36.60 45.79 7.89
C ASN A 712 36.91 45.10 9.24
N GLY A 713 38.17 44.91 9.63
CA GLY A 713 39.44 45.21 8.94
C GLY A 713 40.65 44.70 9.74
N ASP A 714 41.84 44.86 9.17
CA ASP A 714 43.11 44.31 9.67
C ASP A 714 43.53 44.82 11.07
N GLY A 715 44.31 44.01 11.81
CA GLY A 715 44.91 44.41 13.08
C GLY A 715 45.64 43.27 13.81
N ASP A 716 46.99 43.31 13.78
CA ASP A 716 47.88 42.53 14.64
C ASP A 716 48.08 43.24 16.02
N ASP A 717 49.18 42.93 16.71
CA ASP A 717 49.76 43.59 17.90
C ASP A 717 49.21 43.19 19.30
N ASP A 718 49.87 42.18 19.88
CA ASP A 718 50.69 42.24 21.12
C ASP A 718 50.17 42.74 22.49
N ASP A 719 50.91 42.27 23.52
CA ASP A 719 51.15 42.83 24.85
C ASP A 719 49.99 43.09 25.86
N GLY A 720 50.08 42.35 26.97
CA GLY A 720 50.68 43.01 28.15
C GLY A 720 49.86 43.15 29.44
N SER A 721 50.27 42.38 30.46
CA SER A 721 50.46 42.79 31.87
C SER A 721 49.45 43.71 32.60
N GLY A 722 48.85 43.16 33.66
CA GLY A 722 48.18 43.91 34.75
C GLY A 722 46.77 43.38 35.04
N GLY A 723 46.35 43.07 36.26
CA GLY A 723 46.98 43.23 37.57
C GLY A 723 46.26 44.30 38.40
N GLY A 724 45.72 43.92 39.57
CA GLY A 724 44.95 44.86 40.40
C GLY A 724 44.04 44.17 41.42
N CYS A 725 44.47 44.26 42.67
CA CYS A 725 43.76 44.03 43.93
C CYS A 725 42.28 44.42 44.05
N GLY A 726 41.61 43.81 45.06
CA GLY A 726 40.55 44.46 45.85
C GLY A 726 39.34 43.58 46.15
N GLY A 727 38.97 43.44 47.42
CA GLY A 727 37.75 42.74 47.85
C GLY A 727 37.95 41.86 49.08
N ASP A 728 38.19 42.47 50.23
CA ASP A 728 37.88 41.86 51.52
C ASP A 728 36.34 41.78 51.71
N ASP A 729 35.86 40.95 52.65
CA ASP A 729 34.72 41.22 53.56
C ASP A 729 34.28 39.91 54.27
N ASP A 730 34.80 39.73 55.49
CA ASP A 730 34.12 39.40 56.75
C ASP A 730 33.08 38.23 56.91
N ASP A 731 33.41 37.41 57.92
CA ASP A 731 32.58 37.02 59.07
C ASP A 731 31.70 35.74 59.16
N ASP A 732 31.63 35.31 60.44
CA ASP A 732 30.65 34.47 61.15
C ASP A 732 30.39 33.00 60.78
N GLY A 733 30.32 32.14 61.81
CA GLY A 733 29.85 30.75 61.68
C GLY A 733 30.29 29.73 62.75
N SER A 734 30.16 30.04 64.05
CA SER A 734 30.59 29.10 65.12
C SER A 734 29.70 27.87 65.32
N GLY A 735 30.32 26.70 65.48
CA GLY A 735 29.72 25.48 66.08
C GLY A 735 29.80 24.23 65.20
N GLY A 736 30.05 23.02 65.70
CA GLY A 736 30.33 22.61 67.09
C GLY A 736 29.68 21.27 67.43
N GLY A 737 30.46 20.24 67.73
CA GLY A 737 29.94 18.92 68.12
C GLY A 737 31.01 17.83 68.18
N SER A 738 31.30 17.34 69.39
CA SER A 738 32.27 16.27 69.63
C SER A 738 31.58 14.97 70.06
N GLY A 739 32.01 13.83 69.54
CA GLY A 739 31.65 12.49 70.02
C GLY A 739 31.88 11.43 68.94
N SER A 740 32.89 10.55 68.97
CA SER A 740 33.31 9.54 69.99
C SER A 740 32.67 8.16 69.77
N GLY A 741 33.48 7.16 69.38
CA GLY A 741 33.12 5.74 69.28
C GLY A 741 34.33 4.87 68.91
N HIS A 742 34.47 3.68 69.50
CA HIS A 742 35.56 2.72 69.27
C HIS A 742 35.14 1.55 68.36
N GLY A 743 36.13 0.84 67.80
CA GLY A 743 36.00 -0.44 67.09
C GLY A 743 36.93 -0.47 65.87
N SER A 744 38.17 -1.00 65.85
CA SER A 744 38.77 -2.24 66.38
C SER A 744 38.17 -3.52 65.77
N GLY A 745 38.92 -4.19 64.89
CA GLY A 745 38.46 -5.34 64.11
C GLY A 745 39.38 -5.60 62.93
N ASP A 746 40.50 -6.25 63.24
CA ASP A 746 41.68 -6.53 62.41
C ASP A 746 41.44 -7.51 61.23
N ASP A 747 42.49 -7.65 60.41
CA ASP A 747 42.90 -8.82 59.58
C ASP A 747 42.43 -9.01 58.10
N ASP A 748 43.43 -9.47 57.31
CA ASP A 748 43.46 -10.24 56.06
C ASP A 748 43.09 -9.62 54.67
N ASP A 749 44.11 -8.97 54.09
CA ASP A 749 44.82 -9.34 52.83
C ASP A 749 44.27 -9.12 51.38
N ASP A 750 45.27 -8.94 50.49
CA ASP A 750 45.35 -9.04 49.02
C ASP A 750 44.58 -8.05 48.11
N ASP A 751 45.24 -6.93 47.84
CA ASP A 751 45.55 -6.36 46.50
C ASP A 751 44.57 -6.62 45.33
N ASP A 752 43.78 -5.60 44.97
CA ASP A 752 43.58 -5.28 43.55
C ASP A 752 43.43 -3.75 43.33
N VAL A 753 43.97 -3.23 42.21
CA VAL A 753 44.43 -1.82 42.14
C VAL A 753 43.40 -0.87 41.49
N ASN A 754 42.38 -0.47 42.25
CA ASN A 754 41.44 0.57 41.82
C ASN A 754 42.06 1.98 41.91
N VAL A 755 42.37 2.58 40.75
CA VAL A 755 42.74 4.00 40.61
C VAL A 755 41.49 4.82 40.33
N ASP A 756 40.69 5.05 41.37
CA ASP A 756 39.54 5.98 41.35
C ASP A 756 40.03 7.43 41.45
N ASP A 757 40.51 8.00 40.35
CA ASP A 757 40.69 9.45 40.21
C ASP A 757 39.30 10.13 40.12
N ASP A 758 38.87 10.79 41.19
CA ASP A 758 37.67 11.65 41.23
C ASP A 758 38.02 13.12 40.88
N PRO A 759 37.77 13.57 39.65
CA PRO A 759 37.88 14.99 39.30
C PRO A 759 36.61 15.74 39.77
N GLY A 760 36.51 15.98 41.08
CA GLY A 760 35.35 16.55 41.78
C GLY A 760 34.68 17.73 41.04
N ARG A 761 33.62 17.43 40.28
CA ARG A 761 33.04 18.36 39.31
C ARG A 761 31.79 19.05 39.85
N GLY A 762 32.00 20.17 40.54
CA GLY A 762 30.94 21.04 41.07
C GLY A 762 30.01 21.60 39.99
N HIS A 763 29.02 20.82 39.55
CA HIS A 763 28.08 21.18 38.51
C HIS A 763 27.06 22.23 39.01
N ALA A 764 27.43 23.50 38.86
CA ALA A 764 26.51 24.63 39.02
C ALA A 764 25.25 24.42 38.16
N LYS A 765 24.08 24.43 38.81
CA LYS A 765 22.78 24.06 38.21
C LYS A 765 22.19 25.20 37.37
N VAL A 766 22.92 25.62 36.35
CA VAL A 766 22.50 26.63 35.37
C VAL A 766 21.29 26.11 34.59
N ALA A 767 20.28 26.97 34.38
CA ALA A 767 18.99 26.61 33.78
C ALA A 767 19.08 26.41 32.25
N GLY A 768 19.71 25.32 31.81
CA GLY A 768 19.97 24.99 30.39
C GLY A 768 18.77 24.49 29.58
N ASP A 769 17.57 25.07 29.76
CA ASP A 769 16.36 24.62 29.04
C ASP A 769 16.28 25.12 27.57
N SER A 770 17.21 25.97 27.12
CA SER A 770 17.29 26.47 25.74
C SER A 770 17.71 25.40 24.72
N ALA A 771 18.58 24.46 25.10
CA ALA A 771 19.14 23.44 24.21
C ALA A 771 18.10 22.46 23.63
N LYS A 772 16.88 22.41 24.20
CA LYS A 772 15.77 21.60 23.67
C LYS A 772 15.10 22.20 22.43
N SER A 773 15.46 23.42 22.02
CA SER A 773 14.85 24.11 20.88
C SER A 773 15.50 23.77 19.52
N GLU A 774 16.61 23.03 19.49
CA GLU A 774 17.51 22.94 18.33
C GLU A 774 17.20 21.81 17.34
N ARG A 775 16.10 21.05 17.55
CA ARG A 775 15.74 19.85 16.76
C ARG A 775 14.39 19.98 16.02
N LEU A 776 14.14 21.15 15.44
CA LEU A 776 12.99 21.39 14.56
C LEU A 776 13.54 21.71 13.17
N LEU A 777 13.02 21.07 12.12
CA LEU A 777 13.28 21.51 10.75
C LEU A 777 12.43 22.75 10.46
N CYS A 778 13.14 23.83 10.13
CA CYS A 778 12.63 25.09 9.62
C CYS A 778 12.58 25.03 8.09
N ILE A 779 11.45 25.44 7.52
CA ILE A 779 11.31 25.59 6.07
C ILE A 779 10.90 27.04 5.80
N GLU A 780 11.84 27.79 5.23
CA GLU A 780 11.77 29.24 5.09
C GLU A 780 10.92 29.65 3.89
N ARG A 781 11.11 28.95 2.77
CA ARG A 781 10.45 29.19 1.49
C ARG A 781 10.28 27.88 0.73
N VAL A 782 9.10 27.71 0.13
CA VAL A 782 8.78 26.66 -0.84
C VAL A 782 8.20 27.34 -2.07
N SER A 783 8.95 27.42 -3.17
CA SER A 783 8.51 28.07 -4.41
C SER A 783 8.31 27.08 -5.57
N ASP A 784 7.30 27.34 -6.40
CA ASP A 784 7.12 26.70 -7.70
C ASP A 784 6.97 25.17 -7.62
N VAL A 785 6.22 24.70 -6.62
CA VAL A 785 6.03 23.27 -6.33
C VAL A 785 4.70 22.74 -6.85
N SER A 786 4.73 21.70 -7.69
CA SER A 786 3.52 21.16 -8.34
C SER A 786 2.63 20.34 -7.39
N THR A 787 3.20 19.62 -6.43
CA THR A 787 2.47 19.13 -5.24
C THR A 787 3.37 19.12 -4.01
N CYS A 788 2.92 19.74 -2.93
CA CYS A 788 3.52 19.71 -1.61
C CYS A 788 2.62 18.92 -0.66
N ARG A 789 3.14 17.88 -0.01
CA ARG A 789 2.46 17.07 1.01
C ARG A 789 3.18 17.18 2.34
N LEU A 790 2.48 17.64 3.36
CA LEU A 790 2.96 17.79 4.72
C LEU A 790 2.18 16.83 5.62
N GLN A 791 2.87 15.99 6.38
CA GLN A 791 2.26 15.06 7.32
C GLN A 791 2.76 15.31 8.73
N LEU A 792 1.88 15.22 9.74
CA LEU A 792 2.22 15.28 11.18
C LEU A 792 3.19 16.45 11.48
N THR A 793 2.81 17.67 11.09
CA THR A 793 3.69 18.82 10.87
C THR A 793 3.13 20.10 11.52
N SER A 794 3.96 20.95 12.14
CA SER A 794 3.49 22.19 12.79
C SER A 794 3.84 23.46 11.99
N ILE A 795 2.83 24.15 11.48
CA ILE A 795 2.96 25.30 10.58
C ILE A 795 2.66 26.60 11.36
N MET A 796 3.63 27.52 11.43
CA MET A 796 3.44 28.82 12.11
C MET A 796 2.88 29.88 11.15
N SER A 797 3.28 29.84 9.88
CA SER A 797 2.81 30.72 8.81
C SER A 797 2.77 29.95 7.47
N PHE A 798 1.78 30.23 6.64
CA PHE A 798 1.71 29.77 5.25
C PHE A 798 2.47 30.69 4.27
N SER A 799 3.01 31.82 4.74
CA SER A 799 3.72 32.81 3.90
C SER A 799 5.00 32.28 3.24
N CYS A 800 5.47 31.08 3.60
CA CYS A 800 6.59 30.41 2.94
C CYS A 800 6.19 29.77 1.60
N PHE A 801 4.92 29.40 1.38
CA PHE A 801 4.44 28.71 0.17
C PHE A 801 4.16 29.69 -0.97
N HIS A 802 5.00 29.69 -2.01
CA HIS A 802 4.90 30.54 -3.19
C HIS A 802 4.63 29.69 -4.43
N ASN A 803 3.64 30.05 -5.25
CA ASN A 803 3.29 29.33 -6.50
C ASN A 803 3.14 27.80 -6.31
N VAL A 804 2.61 27.35 -5.16
CA VAL A 804 2.36 25.93 -4.88
C VAL A 804 1.01 25.53 -5.47
N HIS A 805 1.02 24.69 -6.49
CA HIS A 805 -0.21 24.34 -7.21
C HIS A 805 -1.16 23.48 -6.35
N ARG A 806 -0.62 22.50 -5.64
CA ARG A 806 -1.38 21.63 -4.72
C ARG A 806 -0.68 21.52 -3.37
N LEU A 807 -1.38 21.87 -2.30
CA LEU A 807 -0.93 21.69 -0.92
C LEU A 807 -1.82 20.63 -0.24
N ILE A 808 -1.20 19.65 0.39
CA ILE A 808 -1.86 18.56 1.12
C ILE A 808 -1.34 18.59 2.56
N LEU A 809 -2.25 18.77 3.52
CA LEU A 809 -1.98 18.82 4.95
C LEU A 809 -2.66 17.63 5.62
N GLU A 810 -1.89 16.78 6.29
CA GLU A 810 -2.37 15.56 6.96
C GLU A 810 -1.84 15.56 8.40
N ASP A 811 -2.74 15.47 9.39
CA ASP A 811 -2.41 15.52 10.83
C ASP A 811 -1.59 16.75 11.29
N CYS A 812 -1.52 17.81 10.47
CA CYS A 812 -0.78 19.02 10.76
C CYS A 812 -1.41 19.88 11.88
N THR A 813 -0.64 20.74 12.52
CA THR A 813 -1.16 21.80 13.40
C THR A 813 -0.91 23.17 12.80
N PHE A 814 -1.90 24.06 12.85
CA PHE A 814 -1.78 25.47 12.46
C PHE A 814 -2.92 26.31 13.04
N ASP A 815 -2.70 27.62 13.21
CA ASP A 815 -3.75 28.57 13.64
C ASP A 815 -3.82 29.84 12.80
N ASP A 816 -2.71 30.32 12.23
CA ASP A 816 -2.74 31.46 11.31
C ASP A 816 -3.27 31.03 9.93
N LEU A 817 -4.46 31.52 9.58
CA LEU A 817 -5.03 31.43 8.22
C LEU A 817 -4.85 32.72 7.40
N ALA A 818 -4.41 33.82 8.00
CA ALA A 818 -4.28 35.10 7.32
C ALA A 818 -3.06 35.13 6.37
N SER A 819 -2.03 34.32 6.65
CA SER A 819 -0.90 34.10 5.74
C SER A 819 -1.16 33.08 4.62
N LEU A 820 -2.36 32.51 4.50
CA LEU A 820 -2.68 31.48 3.51
C LEU A 820 -2.52 32.02 2.08
N THR A 821 -1.58 31.43 1.32
CA THR A 821 -1.27 31.88 -0.03
C THR A 821 -2.17 31.23 -1.09
N SER A 822 -2.13 31.76 -2.31
CA SER A 822 -3.00 31.34 -3.42
C SER A 822 -2.59 29.98 -4.02
N VAL A 823 -2.98 28.89 -3.38
CA VAL A 823 -2.84 27.52 -3.90
C VAL A 823 -4.04 27.10 -4.76
N THR A 824 -3.81 26.36 -5.85
CA THR A 824 -4.91 25.92 -6.74
C THR A 824 -5.76 24.80 -6.14
N CYS A 825 -5.15 23.96 -5.29
CA CYS A 825 -5.81 22.85 -4.61
C CYS A 825 -5.27 22.70 -3.17
N LEU A 826 -6.11 22.90 -2.17
CA LEU A 826 -5.81 22.67 -0.76
C LEU A 826 -6.56 21.42 -0.27
N VAL A 827 -5.84 20.44 0.24
CA VAL A 827 -6.38 19.24 0.91
C VAL A 827 -6.01 19.31 2.39
N ILE A 828 -6.99 19.17 3.28
CA ILE A 828 -6.80 19.13 4.73
C ILE A 828 -7.43 17.84 5.27
N ARG A 829 -6.68 17.11 6.10
CA ARG A 829 -7.08 15.84 6.74
C ARG A 829 -6.59 15.83 8.17
N ASP A 830 -7.51 15.77 9.12
CA ASP A 830 -7.27 15.47 10.53
C ASP A 830 -6.34 16.46 11.26
N CYS A 831 -6.12 17.63 10.64
CA CYS A 831 -5.35 18.73 11.19
C CYS A 831 -6.03 19.40 12.39
N THR A 832 -5.24 20.05 13.25
CA THR A 832 -5.70 20.72 14.47
C THR A 832 -5.14 22.14 14.64
N SER A 833 -5.64 22.88 15.63
CA SER A 833 -4.94 24.06 16.16
C SER A 833 -3.60 23.65 16.81
N ASN A 834 -2.68 24.60 16.97
CA ASN A 834 -1.41 24.39 17.67
C ASN A 834 -1.63 24.07 19.16
N ASP A 835 -2.69 24.59 19.77
CA ASP A 835 -3.13 24.21 21.13
C ASP A 835 -3.86 22.85 21.19
N LYS A 836 -4.08 22.20 20.04
CA LYS A 836 -4.80 20.93 19.83
C LYS A 836 -6.26 20.90 20.30
N ARG A 837 -6.82 22.03 20.78
CA ARG A 837 -8.20 22.12 21.29
C ARG A 837 -9.25 22.15 20.18
N TRP A 838 -8.84 22.44 18.94
CA TRP A 838 -9.71 22.52 17.77
C TRP A 838 -9.22 21.58 16.67
N GLN A 839 -10.17 20.97 15.96
CA GLN A 839 -9.94 20.20 14.74
C GLN A 839 -10.42 21.02 13.54
N TRP A 840 -9.62 21.06 12.48
CA TRP A 840 -9.98 21.65 11.20
C TRP A 840 -10.81 20.67 10.38
N PRO A 841 -11.70 21.14 9.47
CA PRO A 841 -12.58 20.25 8.72
C PRO A 841 -11.79 19.46 7.65
N ASN A 842 -11.98 18.14 7.58
CA ASN A 842 -11.38 17.33 6.51
C ASN A 842 -12.01 17.73 5.16
N ALA A 843 -11.24 18.41 4.31
CA ALA A 843 -11.73 19.19 3.18
C ALA A 843 -10.82 19.08 1.95
N VAL A 844 -11.40 19.33 0.77
CA VAL A 844 -10.69 19.42 -0.52
C VAL A 844 -11.22 20.65 -1.26
N LEU A 845 -10.45 21.74 -1.19
CA LEU A 845 -10.79 23.05 -1.75
C LEU A 845 -10.00 23.23 -3.05
N VAL A 846 -10.70 23.45 -4.17
CA VAL A 846 -10.08 23.53 -5.51
C VAL A 846 -10.61 24.78 -6.21
N ASN A 847 -9.72 25.53 -6.85
CA ASN A 847 -10.05 26.76 -7.59
C ASN A 847 -10.86 27.77 -6.73
N ARG A 848 -10.32 28.08 -5.54
CA ARG A 848 -10.86 29.05 -4.58
C ARG A 848 -9.82 30.10 -4.24
N SER A 849 -10.25 31.32 -3.93
CA SER A 849 -9.39 32.34 -3.33
C SER A 849 -9.02 31.98 -1.88
N PRO A 850 -7.89 32.49 -1.34
CA PRO A 850 -7.54 32.27 0.06
C PRO A 850 -8.60 32.75 1.05
N VAL A 851 -9.37 33.79 0.71
CA VAL A 851 -10.47 34.31 1.54
C VAL A 851 -11.59 33.27 1.66
N GLU A 852 -12.04 32.68 0.54
CA GLU A 852 -13.03 31.60 0.55
C GLU A 852 -12.51 30.35 1.28
N MET A 853 -11.22 30.03 1.13
CA MET A 853 -10.62 28.91 1.86
C MET A 853 -10.61 29.15 3.37
N MET A 854 -10.17 30.33 3.81
CA MET A 854 -10.17 30.74 5.22
C MET A 854 -11.59 30.74 5.80
N GLU A 855 -12.59 31.22 5.07
CA GLU A 855 -14.00 31.20 5.48
C GLU A 855 -14.49 29.76 5.70
N VAL A 856 -14.29 28.86 4.73
CA VAL A 856 -14.74 27.46 4.83
C VAL A 856 -14.03 26.71 5.97
N LEU A 857 -12.73 26.94 6.17
CA LEU A 857 -11.97 26.33 7.26
C LEU A 857 -12.41 26.86 8.63
N THR A 858 -12.72 28.15 8.74
CA THR A 858 -13.22 28.77 9.97
C THR A 858 -14.63 28.30 10.33
N GLN A 859 -15.54 28.26 9.35
CA GLN A 859 -16.91 27.74 9.53
C GLN A 859 -16.92 26.24 9.89
N GLY A 860 -15.94 25.47 9.40
CA GLY A 860 -15.79 24.05 9.71
C GLY A 860 -14.96 23.72 10.95
N LYS A 861 -14.32 24.71 11.61
CA LYS A 861 -13.49 24.49 12.81
C LYS A 861 -14.36 24.01 13.98
N ARG A 862 -14.00 22.88 14.59
CA ARG A 862 -14.76 22.27 15.70
C ARG A 862 -13.88 22.11 16.92
N LYS A 863 -14.44 22.26 18.13
CA LYS A 863 -13.72 21.89 19.35
C LYS A 863 -13.48 20.38 19.32
N ARG A 864 -12.25 19.96 19.58
CA ARG A 864 -11.90 18.53 19.68
C ARG A 864 -12.56 17.96 20.93
N ASN A 865 -13.30 16.88 20.79
CA ASN A 865 -13.71 16.07 21.95
C ASN A 865 -12.44 15.40 22.50
N THR A 866 -12.14 15.70 23.76
CA THR A 866 -11.02 15.15 24.55
C THR A 866 -11.50 13.98 25.37
#